data_AF-A0A1Q5AAV7-F1
#
_entry.id   AF-A0A1Q5AAV7-F1
#
_cell.length_a   1.000
_cell.length_b   1.000
_cell.length_c   1.000
_cell.angle_alpha   90.00
_cell.angle_beta   90.00
_cell.angle_gamma   90.00
#
_symmetry.space_group_name_H-M   'P 1'
#
loop_
_entity.id
_entity.type
_entity.pdbx_description
1 polymer ?
#
loop_
_entity_poly.entity_id
_entity_poly.type
_entity_poly.pdbx_seq_one_letter_code
_entity_poly.pdbx_strand_id
1 'polypeptide(L)'
;MTVQQLKAQIVAKDMSRQSHIVVNKDHQEKRSGVIADGDQLQVTAENGEGRFAYRLAIYDPDAKKRDGAYWNEGQYNATDQTVNANTPTFKANYCDITDPKYAGLVRRATETFYVGNQADNPANKASPLVASSQEVWYYTEAIHAAIRDCHESGGGIVVIPAMGSRNANGAYYSGAITLLSNVNLRVETGAVVKFMRNKTNKYYPVVLSSYEGTDFYNFSPLIYALNQTNIAVTGGGTLDGQEDMWNWRPWKKGYWGEPSVENKSLDAPYGENGILNQMNLEDVPITKRLFTDDGHMPSTIPVIDGDTVKHVPPPADAVAMKSTFRPHFIETNHSRNVLIEDVKIRNTPFWIVHPLNSENVLIRDLDIYSDKTKDFEATGWNNDDGTNPESSKNVVMERNRVTVSDDGAAIKAGRNVNGRLHRQPSENIIVRDSLYNNDNIGTYSAAISMGSEMSGGIRNVFIEHNEFGGPGLAMILKIKTNSYRGGFVENVYLRHNLLKMARSAMVQLDSNYSETVSFPNADIFNPTVRNIYLDDVNTAPTMTPGRTTFQFSSAASRSPVENVYYRNSTFHTSNTLQAAFNSNKNIKNLVVENVTYIDPSTGAETVYNTTPLNVLNETVAHAGDQTAQLTPVSTSNPNVINKVSGHSFTITGQVDLTTYPGFISGGTARIFVDRSGTAIPVTMNADGSFTSGTITLNDDQYWYTDRH
;
A
#
# COMPACT_ATOMS: atom_id res chain seq x y z
N MET A 1 29.11 -26.19 6.71
CA MET A 1 29.42 -25.92 8.14
C MET A 1 29.31 -27.23 8.93
N THR A 2 30.25 -27.54 9.82
CA THR A 2 30.19 -28.71 10.72
C THR A 2 29.60 -28.35 12.09
N VAL A 3 29.17 -29.36 12.87
CA VAL A 3 28.72 -29.16 14.27
C VAL A 3 29.76 -28.40 15.10
N GLN A 4 31.04 -28.72 14.92
CA GLN A 4 32.13 -28.09 15.67
C GLN A 4 32.33 -26.62 15.29
N GLN A 5 32.23 -26.31 13.99
CA GLN A 5 32.30 -24.94 13.50
C GLN A 5 31.13 -24.08 13.98
N LEU A 6 29.91 -24.64 13.94
CA LEU A 6 28.70 -23.97 14.44
C LEU A 6 28.86 -23.62 15.93
N LYS A 7 29.24 -24.59 16.77
CA LYS A 7 29.42 -24.37 18.22
C LYS A 7 30.51 -23.34 18.52
N ALA A 8 31.55 -23.23 17.68
CA ALA A 8 32.60 -22.24 17.85
C ALA A 8 32.19 -20.80 17.49
N GLN A 9 31.10 -20.62 16.74
CA GLN A 9 30.64 -19.31 16.25
C GLN A 9 29.42 -18.77 17.00
N ILE A 10 28.73 -19.59 17.79
CA ILE A 10 27.56 -19.17 18.56
C ILE A 10 28.02 -18.42 19.81
N VAL A 11 27.62 -17.16 19.91
CA VAL A 11 27.86 -16.32 21.08
C VAL A 11 26.54 -15.66 21.47
N ALA A 12 26.21 -15.65 22.76
CA ALA A 12 25.05 -14.93 23.25
C ALA A 12 25.26 -13.42 23.07
N LYS A 13 24.23 -12.69 22.62
CA LYS A 13 24.32 -11.23 22.39
C LYS A 13 24.69 -10.45 23.64
N ASP A 14 24.27 -10.93 24.81
CA ASP A 14 24.58 -10.41 26.13
C ASP A 14 25.85 -11.04 26.76
N MET A 15 26.55 -11.90 26.02
CA MET A 15 27.69 -12.70 26.44
C MET A 15 27.44 -13.65 27.62
N SER A 16 26.17 -13.97 27.92
CA SER A 16 25.81 -15.00 28.89
C SER A 16 26.35 -16.37 28.50
N ARG A 17 26.63 -17.23 29.50
CA ARG A 17 27.04 -18.61 29.24
C ARG A 17 25.82 -19.43 28.84
N GLN A 18 26.03 -20.33 27.89
CA GLN A 18 24.99 -21.21 27.34
C GLN A 18 25.62 -22.56 27.01
N SER A 19 24.81 -23.62 27.04
CA SER A 19 25.19 -24.93 26.49
C SER A 19 24.43 -25.20 25.20
N HIS A 20 25.12 -25.77 24.22
CA HIS A 20 24.56 -26.03 22.89
C HIS A 20 24.76 -27.49 22.48
N ILE A 21 23.68 -28.14 22.06
CA ILE A 21 23.74 -29.43 21.37
C ILE A 21 23.11 -29.31 19.99
N VAL A 22 23.61 -30.10 19.05
CA VAL A 22 22.95 -30.26 17.75
C VAL A 22 22.29 -31.63 17.78
N VAL A 23 21.03 -31.71 17.37
CA VAL A 23 20.33 -32.99 17.17
C VAL A 23 19.94 -33.13 15.70
N ASN A 24 19.89 -34.35 15.19
CA ASN A 24 19.38 -34.61 13.85
C ASN A 24 17.85 -34.52 13.83
N LYS A 25 17.26 -34.69 12.64
CA LYS A 25 15.80 -34.72 12.44
C LYS A 25 15.05 -35.76 13.29
N ASP A 26 15.75 -36.79 13.77
CA ASP A 26 15.22 -37.85 14.63
C ASP A 26 15.48 -37.57 16.13
N HIS A 27 15.84 -36.32 16.48
CA HIS A 27 16.17 -35.85 17.82
C HIS A 27 17.36 -36.55 18.49
N GLN A 28 18.23 -37.19 17.71
CA GLN A 28 19.45 -37.80 18.23
C GLN A 28 20.62 -36.81 18.24
N GLU A 29 21.37 -36.78 19.33
CA GLU A 29 22.53 -35.89 19.49
C GLU A 29 23.57 -36.16 18.40
N LYS A 30 23.86 -35.11 17.62
CA LYS A 30 24.86 -35.09 16.57
C LYS A 30 26.09 -34.35 17.08
N ARG A 31 27.08 -35.11 17.56
CA ARG A 31 28.31 -34.55 18.17
C ARG A 31 29.34 -34.03 17.15
N SER A 32 29.31 -34.56 15.93
CA SER A 32 30.27 -34.25 14.86
C SER A 32 29.64 -34.42 13.48
N GLY A 33 30.35 -34.00 12.43
CA GLY A 33 29.90 -34.10 11.04
C GLY A 33 29.30 -32.81 10.50
N VAL A 34 28.86 -32.87 9.25
CA VAL A 34 28.28 -31.72 8.51
C VAL A 34 26.85 -31.47 8.99
N ILE A 35 26.48 -30.21 9.21
CA ILE A 35 25.09 -29.82 9.48
C ILE A 35 24.24 -30.17 8.26
N ALA A 36 23.17 -30.92 8.48
CA ALA A 36 22.20 -31.30 7.46
C ALA A 36 20.96 -30.41 7.58
N ASP A 37 20.20 -30.30 6.49
CA ASP A 37 18.92 -29.63 6.52
C ASP A 37 17.95 -30.34 7.48
N GLY A 38 17.32 -29.58 8.37
CA GLY A 38 16.44 -30.12 9.40
C GLY A 38 17.12 -30.57 10.70
N ASP A 39 18.45 -30.49 10.81
CA ASP A 39 19.13 -30.58 12.12
C ASP A 39 18.62 -29.46 13.04
N GLN A 40 18.67 -29.62 14.37
CA GLN A 40 18.29 -28.58 15.32
C GLN A 40 19.45 -28.23 16.25
N LEU A 41 19.68 -26.94 16.44
CA LEU A 41 20.50 -26.40 17.52
C LEU A 41 19.63 -26.20 18.76
N GLN A 42 19.89 -26.96 19.81
CA GLN A 42 19.26 -26.76 21.11
C GLN A 42 20.19 -25.96 22.01
N VAL A 43 19.67 -24.89 22.59
CA VAL A 43 20.39 -23.94 23.43
C VAL A 43 19.75 -23.96 24.82
N THR A 44 20.57 -24.20 25.84
CA THR A 44 20.14 -24.11 27.24
C THR A 44 20.92 -22.99 27.92
N ALA A 45 20.19 -22.05 28.53
CA ALA A 45 20.76 -20.96 29.32
C ALA A 45 21.52 -21.50 30.55
N GLU A 46 22.46 -20.73 31.08
CA GLU A 46 23.27 -21.12 32.24
C GLU A 46 22.44 -21.54 33.47
N ASN A 47 21.29 -20.90 33.69
CA ASN A 47 20.38 -21.24 34.80
C ASN A 47 19.59 -22.54 34.57
N GLY A 48 19.68 -23.17 33.39
CA GLY A 48 18.99 -24.41 33.05
C GLY A 48 17.49 -24.28 32.76
N GLU A 49 16.89 -23.11 33.00
CA GLU A 49 15.45 -22.85 32.86
C GLU A 49 15.08 -22.44 31.43
N GLY A 50 15.93 -21.66 30.75
CA GLY A 50 15.71 -21.27 29.35
C GLY A 50 16.20 -22.34 28.38
N ARG A 51 15.29 -22.99 27.65
CA ARG A 51 15.61 -23.97 26.59
C ARG A 51 14.98 -23.57 25.27
N PHE A 52 15.80 -23.43 24.25
CA PHE A 52 15.38 -23.02 22.91
C PHE A 52 15.85 -24.04 21.88
N ALA A 53 15.08 -24.26 20.83
CA ALA A 53 15.45 -25.13 19.71
C ALA A 53 15.32 -24.36 18.40
N TYR A 54 16.38 -24.32 17.62
CA TYR A 54 16.45 -23.63 16.33
C TYR A 54 16.67 -24.67 15.25
N ARG A 55 15.77 -24.75 14.27
CA ARG A 55 15.99 -25.60 13.10
C ARG A 55 17.08 -24.97 12.22
N LEU A 56 18.08 -25.76 11.87
CA LEU A 56 19.20 -25.39 11.01
C LEU A 56 18.85 -25.79 9.57
N ALA A 57 19.08 -24.87 8.65
CA ALA A 57 18.99 -25.10 7.22
C ALA A 57 20.36 -24.93 6.57
N ILE A 58 20.65 -25.73 5.53
CA ILE A 58 21.86 -25.54 4.74
C ILE A 58 21.67 -24.29 3.88
N TYR A 59 22.46 -23.26 4.16
CA TYR A 59 22.54 -22.08 3.31
C TYR A 59 23.34 -22.42 2.05
N ASP A 60 22.68 -22.56 0.90
CA ASP A 60 23.30 -22.58 -0.43
C ASP A 60 23.50 -21.12 -0.91
N PRO A 61 24.72 -20.55 -0.84
CA PRO A 61 24.98 -19.19 -1.32
C PRO A 61 24.81 -19.04 -2.84
N ASP A 62 24.84 -20.15 -3.60
CA ASP A 62 24.66 -20.14 -5.05
C ASP A 62 23.18 -20.23 -5.47
N ALA A 63 22.27 -20.58 -4.56
CA ALA A 63 20.82 -20.44 -4.78
C ALA A 63 20.42 -18.95 -4.91
N LYS A 64 21.01 -18.06 -4.10
CA LYS A 64 20.81 -16.60 -4.24
C LYS A 64 21.28 -16.02 -5.59
N LYS A 65 22.23 -16.67 -6.27
CA LYS A 65 22.70 -16.25 -7.60
C LYS A 65 21.81 -16.77 -8.73
N ARG A 66 21.12 -17.90 -8.52
CA ARG A 66 20.22 -18.51 -9.52
C ARG A 66 18.84 -17.85 -9.56
N ASP A 67 18.34 -17.38 -8.41
CA ASP A 67 16.94 -16.94 -8.25
C ASP A 67 16.78 -15.45 -7.88
N GLY A 68 17.89 -14.71 -7.80
CA GLY A 68 17.94 -13.33 -7.30
C GLY A 68 18.01 -13.24 -5.77
N ALA A 69 18.29 -12.05 -5.26
CA ALA A 69 18.32 -11.81 -3.82
C ALA A 69 16.89 -11.79 -3.26
N TYR A 70 16.42 -12.91 -2.71
CA TYR A 70 15.13 -13.06 -2.00
C TYR A 70 14.89 -12.02 -0.89
N TRP A 71 15.98 -11.49 -0.36
CA TRP A 71 15.98 -10.32 0.49
C TRP A 71 17.17 -9.46 0.12
N ASN A 72 16.91 -8.22 -0.30
CA ASN A 72 17.95 -7.27 -0.64
C ASN A 72 18.41 -6.51 0.62
N GLU A 73 19.18 -7.20 1.47
CA GLU A 73 19.70 -6.68 2.74
C GLU A 73 20.49 -5.36 2.58
N GLY A 74 21.21 -5.20 1.48
CA GLY A 74 21.96 -3.98 1.19
C GLY A 74 21.05 -2.78 0.97
N GLN A 75 20.03 -2.93 0.12
CA GLN A 75 19.05 -1.87 -0.12
C GLN A 75 18.18 -1.60 1.11
N TYR A 76 17.80 -2.64 1.85
CA TYR A 76 17.10 -2.49 3.12
C TYR A 76 17.89 -1.62 4.10
N ASN A 77 19.14 -2.00 4.40
CA ASN A 77 19.97 -1.28 5.36
C ASN A 77 20.28 0.15 4.88
N ALA A 78 20.51 0.35 3.59
CA ALA A 78 20.71 1.68 3.03
C ALA A 78 19.47 2.57 3.24
N THR A 79 18.27 2.02 3.04
CA THR A 79 17.01 2.73 3.27
C THR A 79 16.84 3.08 4.75
N ASP A 80 16.97 2.10 5.64
CA ASP A 80 16.82 2.28 7.09
C ASP A 80 17.83 3.30 7.63
N GLN A 81 19.10 3.17 7.27
CA GLN A 81 20.15 4.12 7.66
C GLN A 81 19.90 5.52 7.13
N THR A 82 19.46 5.65 5.87
CA THR A 82 19.18 6.97 5.27
C THR A 82 18.04 7.67 6.00
N VAL A 83 16.94 6.97 6.29
CA VAL A 83 15.81 7.57 7.00
C VAL A 83 16.19 7.94 8.44
N ASN A 84 16.86 7.05 9.17
CA ASN A 84 17.29 7.33 10.53
C ASN A 84 18.30 8.50 10.61
N ALA A 85 19.27 8.55 9.69
CA ALA A 85 20.25 9.64 9.65
C ALA A 85 19.63 11.01 9.32
N ASN A 86 18.50 11.01 8.60
CA ASN A 86 17.78 12.22 8.22
C ASN A 86 16.55 12.49 9.09
N THR A 87 16.32 11.71 10.14
CA THR A 87 15.22 11.97 11.08
C THR A 87 15.49 13.29 11.80
N PRO A 88 14.57 14.28 11.74
CA PRO A 88 14.85 15.62 12.23
C PRO A 88 14.95 15.66 13.76
N THR A 89 15.93 16.40 14.26
CA THR A 89 16.04 16.81 15.67
C THR A 89 15.72 18.28 15.81
N PHE A 90 15.08 18.66 16.91
CA PHE A 90 14.59 20.03 17.11
C PHE A 90 15.32 20.71 18.26
N LYS A 91 15.54 22.02 18.11
CA LYS A 91 16.08 22.84 19.20
C LYS A 91 15.14 22.80 20.39
N ALA A 92 15.70 22.86 21.61
CA ALA A 92 14.95 23.05 22.85
C ALA A 92 14.45 24.50 22.99
N ASN A 93 13.73 24.98 21.97
CA ASN A 93 13.04 26.25 21.90
C ASN A 93 11.54 25.93 21.88
N TYR A 94 10.82 26.27 22.94
CA TYR A 94 9.44 25.86 23.12
C TYR A 94 8.48 27.02 22.86
N CYS A 95 7.58 26.84 21.89
CA CYS A 95 6.51 27.77 21.57
C CYS A 95 5.19 27.18 22.08
N ASP A 96 4.88 27.38 23.35
CA ASP A 96 3.63 26.90 23.97
C ASP A 96 2.45 27.77 23.53
N ILE A 97 1.43 27.17 22.93
CA ILE A 97 0.26 27.92 22.40
C ILE A 97 -0.57 28.61 23.49
N THR A 98 -0.34 28.28 24.77
CA THR A 98 -1.00 28.88 25.93
C THR A 98 -0.23 30.05 26.53
N ASP A 99 0.97 30.36 26.02
CA ASP A 99 1.73 31.55 26.43
C ASP A 99 0.86 32.82 26.30
N PRO A 100 0.89 33.72 27.30
CA PRO A 100 0.19 35.01 27.26
C PRO A 100 0.33 35.78 25.94
N LYS A 101 1.47 35.69 25.24
CA LYS A 101 1.66 36.39 23.95
C LYS A 101 0.71 35.92 22.84
N TYR A 102 0.24 34.67 22.88
CA TYR A 102 -0.72 34.13 21.90
C TYR A 102 -2.17 34.22 22.38
N ALA A 103 -2.43 34.59 23.64
CA ALA A 103 -3.75 34.57 24.24
C ALA A 103 -4.80 35.43 23.50
N GLY A 104 -4.36 36.50 22.84
CA GLY A 104 -5.20 37.39 22.02
C GLY A 104 -5.57 36.83 20.64
N LEU A 105 -4.91 35.75 20.20
CA LEU A 105 -5.19 35.06 18.94
C LEU A 105 -6.23 33.94 19.09
N VAL A 106 -6.50 33.52 20.33
CA VAL A 106 -7.56 32.57 20.66
C VAL A 106 -8.90 33.30 20.70
N ARG A 107 -9.81 32.94 19.79
CA ARG A 107 -11.10 33.62 19.60
C ARG A 107 -12.28 32.66 19.67
N ARG A 108 -13.50 33.19 19.80
CA ARG A 108 -14.72 32.39 19.62
C ARG A 108 -14.95 32.08 18.14
N ALA A 109 -15.51 30.92 17.86
CA ALA A 109 -15.94 30.50 16.53
C ALA A 109 -17.17 29.61 16.65
N THR A 110 -18.10 29.75 15.70
CA THR A 110 -19.21 28.84 15.52
C THR A 110 -18.75 27.61 14.74
N GLU A 111 -18.82 26.45 15.38
CA GLU A 111 -18.75 25.17 14.68
C GLU A 111 -20.14 24.79 14.18
N THR A 112 -20.27 24.43 12.90
CA THR A 112 -21.50 23.92 12.30
C THR A 112 -21.27 22.49 11.84
N PHE A 113 -22.21 21.60 12.15
CA PHE A 113 -22.10 20.17 11.90
C PHE A 113 -23.49 19.55 11.74
N TYR A 114 -23.55 18.29 11.34
CA TYR A 114 -24.80 17.55 11.15
C TYR A 114 -24.96 16.47 12.21
N VAL A 115 -26.21 16.24 12.64
CA VAL A 115 -26.55 15.30 13.73
C VAL A 115 -27.53 14.21 13.31
N GLY A 116 -28.01 14.24 12.07
CA GLY A 116 -29.05 13.36 11.57
C GLY A 116 -29.61 13.84 10.23
N ASN A 117 -30.73 13.26 9.82
CA ASN A 117 -31.54 13.72 8.71
C ASN A 117 -32.97 14.06 9.15
N GLN A 118 -33.73 14.75 8.31
CA GLN A 118 -35.08 15.21 8.65
C GLN A 118 -36.09 14.07 8.90
N ALA A 119 -35.79 12.87 8.38
CA ALA A 119 -36.61 11.68 8.56
C ALA A 119 -36.29 10.90 9.84
N ASP A 120 -35.27 11.31 10.61
CA ASP A 120 -34.74 10.59 11.78
C ASP A 120 -34.45 9.11 11.49
N ASN A 121 -33.98 8.83 10.28
CA ASN A 121 -33.70 7.48 9.81
C ASN A 121 -32.59 7.51 8.76
N PRO A 122 -31.35 7.06 9.08
CA PRO A 122 -30.23 7.10 8.13
C PRO A 122 -30.51 6.32 6.84
N ALA A 123 -31.37 5.29 6.87
CA ALA A 123 -31.78 4.54 5.68
C ALA A 123 -32.56 5.36 4.65
N ASN A 124 -33.18 6.47 5.06
CA ASN A 124 -33.78 7.41 4.13
C ASN A 124 -32.71 8.35 3.53
N LYS A 125 -31.93 7.84 2.59
CA LYS A 125 -30.81 8.54 1.93
C LYS A 125 -31.20 9.81 1.18
N ALA A 126 -32.49 9.99 0.84
CA ALA A 126 -32.98 11.20 0.17
C ALA A 126 -33.38 12.31 1.16
N SER A 127 -33.49 11.99 2.46
CA SER A 127 -33.87 12.97 3.48
C SER A 127 -32.70 13.92 3.77
N PRO A 128 -32.89 15.25 3.68
CA PRO A 128 -31.82 16.21 3.92
C PRO A 128 -31.23 16.13 5.33
N LEU A 129 -29.95 16.46 5.46
CA LEU A 129 -29.27 16.56 6.76
C LEU A 129 -29.86 17.66 7.66
N VAL A 130 -29.79 17.43 8.96
CA VAL A 130 -30.17 18.40 10.01
C VAL A 130 -28.91 19.02 10.60
N ALA A 131 -28.75 20.33 10.39
CA ALA A 131 -27.63 21.09 10.91
C ALA A 131 -27.82 21.43 12.40
N SER A 132 -26.70 21.44 13.11
CA SER A 132 -26.55 21.92 14.48
C SER A 132 -25.31 22.82 14.57
N SER A 133 -25.18 23.55 15.67
CA SER A 133 -24.01 24.40 15.90
C SER A 133 -23.65 24.53 17.37
N GLN A 134 -22.39 24.88 17.62
CA GLN A 134 -21.88 25.20 18.95
C GLN A 134 -20.80 26.28 18.90
N GLU A 135 -20.66 27.04 20.00
CA GLU A 135 -19.62 28.05 20.15
C GLU A 135 -18.38 27.49 20.84
N VAL A 136 -17.25 27.47 20.13
CA VAL A 136 -15.97 26.95 20.62
C VAL A 136 -14.92 28.04 20.71
N TRP A 137 -13.95 27.86 21.60
CA TRP A 137 -12.68 28.58 21.54
C TRP A 137 -11.79 27.95 20.48
N TYR A 138 -11.37 28.76 19.53
CA TYR A 138 -10.66 28.40 18.31
C TYR A 138 -9.19 28.86 18.38
N TYR A 139 -8.27 27.94 18.08
CA TYR A 139 -6.84 28.06 18.39
C TYR A 139 -5.92 28.20 17.19
N THR A 140 -6.40 28.06 15.95
CA THR A 140 -5.53 27.99 14.77
C THR A 140 -4.57 29.16 14.64
N GLU A 141 -5.01 30.39 14.91
CA GLU A 141 -4.13 31.57 14.81
C GLU A 141 -3.02 31.56 15.87
N ALA A 142 -3.32 31.08 17.08
CA ALA A 142 -2.33 30.91 18.13
C ALA A 142 -1.33 29.80 17.78
N ILE A 143 -1.81 28.69 17.22
CA ILE A 143 -0.97 27.59 16.73
C ILE A 143 -0.04 28.07 15.61
N HIS A 144 -0.59 28.75 14.60
CA HIS A 144 0.21 29.27 13.47
C HIS A 144 1.20 30.36 13.91
N ALA A 145 0.84 31.20 14.88
CA ALA A 145 1.79 32.16 15.46
C ALA A 145 2.94 31.44 16.18
N ALA A 146 2.65 30.42 16.98
CA ALA A 146 3.68 29.61 17.62
C ALA A 146 4.58 28.88 16.61
N ILE A 147 4.02 28.36 15.51
CA ILE A 147 4.77 27.75 14.41
C ILE A 147 5.70 28.78 13.77
N ARG A 148 5.22 29.98 13.45
CA ARG A 148 6.04 31.06 12.89
C ARG A 148 7.16 31.47 13.83
N ASP A 149 6.86 31.73 15.10
CA ASP A 149 7.86 32.13 16.10
C ASP A 149 8.98 31.08 16.24
N CYS A 150 8.63 29.79 16.29
CA CYS A 150 9.59 28.71 16.36
C CYS A 150 10.41 28.60 15.05
N HIS A 151 9.76 28.70 13.89
CA HIS A 151 10.43 28.69 12.59
C HIS A 151 11.42 29.85 12.42
N GLU A 152 10.98 31.09 12.67
CA GLU A 152 11.77 32.33 12.55
C GLU A 152 12.93 32.38 13.54
N SER A 153 12.80 31.70 14.69
CA SER A 153 13.88 31.48 15.66
C SER A 153 14.89 30.40 15.22
N GLY A 154 14.78 29.91 13.99
CA GLY A 154 15.63 28.87 13.41
C GLY A 154 15.28 27.45 13.89
N GLY A 155 14.01 27.21 14.23
CA GLY A 155 13.45 25.92 14.62
C GLY A 155 13.11 25.78 16.10
N GLY A 156 12.23 24.83 16.41
CA GLY A 156 11.77 24.56 17.77
C GLY A 156 10.61 23.59 17.86
N ILE A 157 10.02 23.52 19.06
CA ILE A 157 8.92 22.64 19.41
C ILE A 157 7.71 23.51 19.74
N VAL A 158 6.67 23.43 18.93
CA VAL A 158 5.37 24.04 19.21
C VAL A 158 4.60 23.07 20.10
N VAL A 159 4.20 23.53 21.30
CA VAL A 159 3.56 22.68 22.29
C VAL A 159 2.06 22.97 22.32
N ILE A 160 1.25 21.93 22.10
CA ILE A 160 -0.17 21.91 22.47
C ILE A 160 -0.26 21.12 23.79
N PRO A 161 -0.38 21.82 24.94
CA PRO A 161 -0.25 21.18 26.23
C PRO A 161 -1.50 20.36 26.60
N ALA A 162 -1.33 19.37 27.48
CA ALA A 162 -2.43 18.53 27.95
C ALA A 162 -3.59 19.31 28.61
N MET A 163 -3.29 20.49 29.14
CA MET A 163 -4.22 21.39 29.83
C MET A 163 -4.03 22.82 29.33
N GLY A 164 -5.06 23.66 29.43
CA GLY A 164 -5.00 25.08 29.02
C GLY A 164 -6.00 25.48 27.94
N SER A 165 -6.74 24.51 27.39
CA SER A 165 -7.91 24.83 26.57
C SER A 165 -8.98 25.57 27.38
N ARG A 166 -9.61 26.57 26.75
CA ARG A 166 -10.75 27.33 27.27
C ARG A 166 -12.08 26.64 26.98
N ASN A 167 -12.08 25.56 26.18
CA ASN A 167 -13.29 24.76 25.93
C ASN A 167 -13.58 23.85 27.12
N ALA A 168 -14.86 23.72 27.48
CA ALA A 168 -15.29 22.93 28.65
C ALA A 168 -14.92 21.42 28.54
N ASN A 169 -14.78 20.91 27.32
CA ASN A 169 -14.35 19.54 27.06
C ASN A 169 -12.81 19.36 27.03
N GLY A 170 -12.04 20.43 27.31
CA GLY A 170 -10.58 20.41 27.30
C GLY A 170 -9.94 20.38 25.91
N ALA A 171 -10.70 20.30 24.81
CA ALA A 171 -10.15 20.16 23.46
C ALA A 171 -9.72 21.50 22.85
N TYR A 172 -8.68 21.47 22.03
CA TYR A 172 -8.23 22.60 21.21
C TYR A 172 -8.90 22.52 19.83
N TYR A 173 -9.86 23.40 19.56
CA TYR A 173 -10.52 23.44 18.25
C TYR A 173 -9.67 24.20 17.24
N SER A 174 -9.44 23.61 16.07
CA SER A 174 -8.62 24.17 15.01
C SER A 174 -9.21 23.88 13.62
N GLY A 175 -8.96 24.76 12.66
CA GLY A 175 -8.97 24.40 11.23
C GLY A 175 -7.66 23.71 10.87
N ALA A 176 -7.28 23.77 9.60
CA ALA A 176 -6.02 23.23 9.10
C ALA A 176 -4.80 23.85 9.83
N ILE A 177 -3.84 23.00 10.16
CA ILE A 177 -2.56 23.40 10.75
C ILE A 177 -1.47 23.29 9.67
N THR A 178 -0.87 24.41 9.29
CA THR A 178 0.22 24.43 8.29
C THR A 178 1.56 24.48 9.00
N LEU A 179 2.40 23.47 8.77
CA LEU A 179 3.74 23.40 9.33
C LEU A 179 4.73 24.20 8.49
N LEU A 180 5.78 24.69 9.15
CA LEU A 180 6.95 25.33 8.53
C LEU A 180 8.21 24.54 8.88
N SER A 181 9.27 24.75 8.10
CA SER A 181 10.53 24.04 8.25
C SER A 181 11.14 24.17 9.66
N ASN A 182 11.81 23.12 10.13
CA ASN A 182 12.46 23.03 11.44
C ASN A 182 11.50 23.09 12.65
N VAL A 183 10.22 22.79 12.46
CA VAL A 183 9.20 22.80 13.53
C VAL A 183 8.70 21.40 13.84
N ASN A 184 8.66 21.07 15.14
CA ASN A 184 7.93 19.94 15.67
C ASN A 184 6.63 20.42 16.33
N LEU A 185 5.48 20.02 15.79
CA LEU A 185 4.19 20.15 16.46
C LEU A 185 4.03 19.02 17.48
N ARG A 186 4.28 19.32 18.75
CA ARG A 186 4.12 18.38 19.86
C ARG A 186 2.75 18.54 20.50
N VAL A 187 1.88 17.56 20.27
CA VAL A 187 0.58 17.42 20.94
C VAL A 187 0.77 16.50 22.13
N GLU A 188 0.83 17.08 23.33
CA GLU A 188 1.17 16.33 24.54
C GLU A 188 0.16 15.23 24.86
N THR A 189 0.64 14.18 25.52
CA THR A 189 -0.20 13.10 26.03
C THR A 189 -1.32 13.68 26.90
N GLY A 190 -2.57 13.38 26.55
CA GLY A 190 -3.77 13.92 27.20
C GLY A 190 -4.38 15.13 26.50
N ALA A 191 -3.62 15.85 25.66
CA ALA A 191 -4.19 16.89 24.80
C ALA A 191 -5.06 16.27 23.69
N VAL A 192 -6.12 16.97 23.31
CA VAL A 192 -7.00 16.60 22.19
C VAL A 192 -7.14 17.81 21.27
N VAL A 193 -6.73 17.67 20.01
CA VAL A 193 -6.99 18.64 18.95
C VAL A 193 -8.20 18.16 18.16
N LYS A 194 -9.24 19.00 18.08
CA LYS A 194 -10.46 18.73 17.32
C LYS A 194 -10.53 19.62 16.10
N PHE A 195 -10.60 19.01 14.92
CA PHE A 195 -10.69 19.76 13.67
C PHE A 195 -12.14 20.18 13.39
N MET A 196 -12.35 21.44 12.99
CA MET A 196 -13.69 22.01 12.76
C MET A 196 -14.46 21.23 11.70
N ARG A 197 -15.72 20.86 11.96
CA ARG A 197 -16.56 20.16 10.95
C ARG A 197 -17.10 21.05 9.82
N ASN A 198 -16.91 22.37 9.94
CA ASN A 198 -17.26 23.33 8.89
C ASN A 198 -16.43 23.07 7.63
N LYS A 199 -17.08 22.58 6.58
CA LYS A 199 -16.46 22.30 5.27
C LYS A 199 -16.25 23.59 4.45
N THR A 200 -15.49 24.55 4.97
CA THR A 200 -15.29 25.87 4.33
C THR A 200 -13.82 26.23 4.18
N ASN A 201 -13.50 27.03 3.17
CA ASN A 201 -12.12 27.48 2.91
C ASN A 201 -11.59 28.44 3.98
N LYS A 202 -12.47 28.97 4.85
CA LYS A 202 -12.08 29.68 6.07
C LYS A 202 -11.31 28.80 7.05
N TYR A 203 -11.70 27.53 7.19
CA TYR A 203 -11.07 26.58 8.11
C TYR A 203 -10.11 25.63 7.40
N TYR A 204 -10.32 25.40 6.10
CA TYR A 204 -9.50 24.55 5.25
C TYR A 204 -9.13 25.29 3.96
N PRO A 205 -8.11 26.16 3.99
CA PRO A 205 -7.72 26.98 2.84
C PRO A 205 -7.41 26.15 1.60
N VAL A 206 -7.49 26.77 0.42
CA VAL A 206 -7.20 26.09 -0.86
C VAL A 206 -5.69 25.90 -1.00
N VAL A 207 -5.24 24.65 -1.13
CA VAL A 207 -3.81 24.30 -1.27
C VAL A 207 -3.60 23.23 -2.35
N LEU A 208 -2.36 23.07 -2.78
CA LEU A 208 -1.94 21.99 -3.68
C LEU A 208 -1.99 20.64 -2.94
N SER A 209 -2.76 19.69 -3.45
CA SER A 209 -2.92 18.34 -2.90
C SER A 209 -3.18 17.33 -4.04
N SER A 210 -3.53 16.10 -3.71
CA SER A 210 -3.86 15.04 -4.68
C SER A 210 -5.05 14.20 -4.23
N TYR A 211 -6.07 14.01 -5.08
CA TYR A 211 -7.18 13.10 -4.76
C TYR A 211 -7.11 11.85 -5.62
N GLU A 212 -7.00 10.68 -4.97
CA GLU A 212 -6.85 9.37 -5.62
C GLU A 212 -5.82 9.37 -6.77
N GLY A 213 -4.66 10.00 -6.52
CA GLY A 213 -3.51 10.05 -7.43
C GLY A 213 -3.57 11.10 -8.55
N THR A 214 -4.50 12.05 -8.48
CA THR A 214 -4.57 13.20 -9.41
C THR A 214 -4.32 14.50 -8.66
N ASP A 215 -3.37 15.31 -9.13
CA ASP A 215 -3.01 16.61 -8.55
C ASP A 215 -4.04 17.68 -8.86
N PHE A 216 -4.33 18.53 -7.85
CA PHE A 216 -5.34 19.58 -7.91
C PHE A 216 -5.19 20.57 -6.74
N TYR A 217 -5.98 21.66 -6.77
CA TYR A 217 -6.12 22.60 -5.66
C TYR A 217 -7.47 22.39 -4.98
N ASN A 218 -7.45 22.17 -3.66
CA ASN A 218 -8.65 21.86 -2.88
C ASN A 218 -8.47 22.25 -1.40
N PHE A 219 -9.47 21.97 -0.57
CA PHE A 219 -9.38 22.01 0.89
C PHE A 219 -8.03 21.48 1.42
N SER A 220 -7.41 22.27 2.28
CA SER A 220 -6.20 21.86 3.00
C SER A 220 -6.42 20.57 3.77
N PRO A 221 -5.44 19.64 3.72
CA PRO A 221 -5.27 18.61 4.73
C PRO A 221 -5.32 19.19 6.15
N LEU A 222 -5.76 18.40 7.12
CA LEU A 222 -5.96 18.87 8.50
C LEU A 222 -4.62 19.29 9.14
N ILE A 223 -3.54 18.58 8.83
CA ILE A 223 -2.16 18.99 9.06
C ILE A 223 -1.44 18.94 7.72
N TYR A 224 -0.84 20.05 7.31
CA TYR A 224 -0.29 20.23 5.97
C TYR A 224 1.11 20.81 6.01
N ALA A 225 1.98 20.33 5.13
CA ALA A 225 3.26 20.95 4.84
C ALA A 225 3.52 20.91 3.32
N LEU A 226 3.87 22.05 2.74
CA LEU A 226 4.25 22.16 1.33
C LEU A 226 5.68 22.65 1.21
N ASN A 227 6.54 21.86 0.57
CA ASN A 227 7.94 22.19 0.33
C ASN A 227 8.69 22.60 1.61
N GLN A 228 8.52 21.81 2.69
CA GLN A 228 9.15 22.08 3.99
C GLN A 228 10.22 21.03 4.31
N THR A 229 11.21 21.42 5.12
CA THR A 229 12.30 20.55 5.55
C THR A 229 12.39 20.46 7.07
N ASN A 230 12.71 19.28 7.59
CA ASN A 230 12.83 19.01 9.04
C ASN A 230 11.54 19.33 9.80
N ILE A 231 10.49 18.57 9.54
CA ILE A 231 9.17 18.78 10.16
C ILE A 231 8.75 17.58 10.98
N ALA A 232 8.03 17.82 12.08
CA ALA A 232 7.49 16.72 12.86
C ALA A 232 6.10 16.97 13.46
N VAL A 233 5.39 15.87 13.72
CA VAL A 233 4.16 15.81 14.52
C VAL A 233 4.36 14.72 15.57
N THR A 234 4.37 15.08 16.86
CA THR A 234 4.76 14.18 17.97
C THR A 234 3.90 14.34 19.22
N GLY A 235 4.10 13.51 20.26
CA GLY A 235 3.78 13.87 21.66
C GLY A 235 2.73 13.04 22.40
N GLY A 236 2.11 12.05 21.75
CA GLY A 236 1.20 11.10 22.42
C GLY A 236 -0.25 11.54 22.57
N GLY A 237 -0.57 12.79 22.20
CA GLY A 237 -1.92 13.35 22.24
C GLY A 237 -2.82 12.84 21.11
N THR A 238 -4.11 13.24 21.16
CA THR A 238 -5.12 12.83 20.18
C THR A 238 -5.38 13.92 19.14
N LEU A 239 -5.30 13.55 17.87
CA LEU A 239 -5.75 14.31 16.72
C LEU A 239 -7.10 13.72 16.25
N ASP A 240 -8.18 14.49 16.36
CA ASP A 240 -9.55 14.06 16.08
C ASP A 240 -10.14 14.88 14.92
N GLY A 241 -10.34 14.24 13.77
CA GLY A 241 -10.92 14.87 12.58
C GLY A 241 -12.43 15.10 12.68
N GLN A 242 -13.06 14.54 13.72
CA GLN A 242 -14.50 14.61 13.97
C GLN A 242 -15.37 14.16 12.78
N GLU A 243 -14.84 13.29 11.93
CA GLU A 243 -15.63 12.63 10.90
C GLU A 243 -16.58 11.61 11.53
N ASP A 244 -17.80 11.56 11.00
CA ASP A 244 -18.80 10.54 11.34
C ASP A 244 -19.70 10.31 10.11
N MET A 245 -20.76 9.51 10.22
CA MET A 245 -21.63 9.27 9.07
C MET A 245 -22.33 10.53 8.54
N TRP A 246 -22.50 11.59 9.34
CA TRP A 246 -23.18 12.82 8.96
C TRP A 246 -22.22 13.92 8.50
N ASN A 247 -20.97 13.87 8.95
CA ASN A 247 -19.95 14.90 8.73
C ASN A 247 -18.82 14.35 7.87
N TRP A 248 -18.49 15.04 6.76
CA TRP A 248 -17.56 14.60 5.69
C TRP A 248 -17.97 13.35 4.90
N ARG A 249 -18.26 12.22 5.57
CA ARG A 249 -18.58 10.93 4.92
C ARG A 249 -19.65 10.99 3.83
N PRO A 250 -20.75 11.77 3.95
CA PRO A 250 -21.80 11.80 2.93
C PRO A 250 -21.31 12.13 1.52
N TRP A 251 -20.23 12.90 1.37
CA TRP A 251 -19.66 13.26 0.06
C TRP A 251 -19.20 12.05 -0.76
N LYS A 252 -18.89 10.92 -0.11
CA LYS A 252 -18.47 9.72 -0.85
C LYS A 252 -19.55 9.20 -1.78
N LYS A 253 -20.82 9.19 -1.37
CA LYS A 253 -21.93 8.62 -2.17
C LYS A 253 -23.08 9.60 -2.45
N GLY A 254 -22.98 10.85 -1.99
CA GLY A 254 -24.03 11.86 -2.14
C GLY A 254 -25.30 11.54 -1.37
N TYR A 255 -25.16 11.18 -0.09
CA TYR A 255 -26.32 10.89 0.77
C TYR A 255 -26.87 12.15 1.44
N TRP A 256 -28.16 12.12 1.74
CA TRP A 256 -28.88 13.11 2.55
C TRP A 256 -28.82 14.54 1.99
N GLY A 257 -28.89 14.64 0.66
CA GLY A 257 -28.87 15.92 -0.07
C GLY A 257 -27.46 16.47 -0.35
N GLU A 258 -26.42 15.76 0.07
CA GLU A 258 -25.04 16.12 -0.27
C GLU A 258 -24.67 15.63 -1.68
N PRO A 259 -23.72 16.29 -2.37
CA PRO A 259 -23.23 15.84 -3.68
C PRO A 259 -22.34 14.58 -3.57
N SER A 260 -22.21 13.84 -4.66
CA SER A 260 -21.46 12.58 -4.72
C SER A 260 -20.14 12.75 -5.47
N VAL A 261 -19.02 12.46 -4.80
CA VAL A 261 -17.69 12.45 -5.43
C VAL A 261 -17.50 11.25 -6.36
N GLU A 262 -18.20 10.13 -6.14
CA GLU A 262 -18.04 8.88 -6.90
C GLU A 262 -18.75 8.87 -8.25
N ASN A 263 -19.50 9.92 -8.55
CA ASN A 263 -20.13 10.07 -9.83
C ASN A 263 -19.07 10.20 -10.95
N LYS A 264 -19.51 9.86 -12.15
CA LYS A 264 -18.67 9.71 -13.35
C LYS A 264 -19.08 10.72 -14.45
N SER A 265 -19.86 11.75 -14.10
CA SER A 265 -20.28 12.78 -15.05
C SER A 265 -19.09 13.67 -15.40
N LEU A 266 -19.02 14.02 -16.68
CA LEU A 266 -17.98 14.89 -17.22
C LEU A 266 -18.44 16.36 -17.28
N ASP A 267 -19.66 16.63 -16.84
CA ASP A 267 -20.37 17.91 -16.98
C ASP A 267 -21.09 18.34 -15.68
N ALA A 268 -20.77 17.72 -14.55
CA ALA A 268 -21.33 18.07 -13.25
C ALA A 268 -21.02 19.52 -12.86
N PRO A 269 -21.96 20.22 -12.19
CA PRO A 269 -21.77 21.62 -11.77
C PRO A 269 -20.84 21.77 -10.53
N TYR A 270 -20.23 20.68 -10.08
CA TYR A 270 -19.31 20.62 -8.95
C TYR A 270 -18.21 19.58 -9.23
N GLY A 271 -17.14 19.61 -8.46
CA GLY A 271 -16.05 18.67 -8.56
C GLY A 271 -16.45 17.27 -8.11
N GLU A 272 -16.31 16.30 -9.00
CA GLU A 272 -16.49 14.87 -8.76
C GLU A 272 -15.45 14.08 -9.57
N ASN A 273 -15.37 12.75 -9.35
CA ASN A 273 -14.36 11.90 -9.96
C ASN A 273 -14.41 11.94 -11.50
N GLY A 274 -15.58 12.08 -12.13
CA GLY A 274 -15.67 12.22 -13.59
C GLY A 274 -14.92 13.45 -14.11
N ILE A 275 -15.14 14.62 -13.50
CA ILE A 275 -14.47 15.89 -13.83
C ILE A 275 -12.96 15.80 -13.61
N LEU A 276 -12.52 15.35 -12.43
CA LEU A 276 -11.08 15.31 -12.11
C LEU A 276 -10.32 14.28 -12.97
N ASN A 277 -10.94 13.14 -13.27
CA ASN A 277 -10.34 12.16 -14.17
C ASN A 277 -10.25 12.67 -15.61
N GLN A 278 -11.23 13.47 -16.07
CA GLN A 278 -11.14 14.13 -17.38
C GLN A 278 -9.98 15.13 -17.42
N MET A 279 -9.83 15.97 -16.39
CA MET A 279 -8.71 16.90 -16.27
C MET A 279 -7.35 16.18 -16.23
N ASN A 280 -7.27 15.01 -15.59
CA ASN A 280 -6.09 14.15 -15.61
C ASN A 280 -5.80 13.66 -17.04
N LEU A 281 -6.81 13.11 -17.72
CA LEU A 281 -6.68 12.57 -19.07
C LEU A 281 -6.19 13.64 -20.07
N GLU A 282 -6.75 14.84 -20.00
CA GLU A 282 -6.42 15.96 -20.89
C GLU A 282 -5.13 16.69 -20.50
N ASP A 283 -4.49 16.26 -19.42
CA ASP A 283 -3.33 16.90 -18.81
C ASP A 283 -3.52 18.41 -18.57
N VAL A 284 -4.71 18.80 -18.11
CA VAL A 284 -5.02 20.20 -17.78
C VAL A 284 -3.99 20.70 -16.75
N PRO A 285 -3.36 21.88 -16.93
CA PRO A 285 -2.39 22.38 -15.96
C PRO A 285 -2.94 22.39 -14.53
N ILE A 286 -2.16 21.91 -13.56
CA ILE A 286 -2.60 21.76 -12.16
C ILE A 286 -3.12 23.08 -11.58
N THR A 287 -2.51 24.21 -11.94
CA THR A 287 -2.93 25.57 -11.55
C THR A 287 -4.32 25.98 -12.05
N LYS A 288 -4.96 25.18 -12.91
CA LYS A 288 -6.33 25.37 -13.39
C LYS A 288 -7.33 24.36 -12.82
N ARG A 289 -6.88 23.38 -12.03
CA ARG A 289 -7.72 22.34 -11.40
C ARG A 289 -8.16 22.80 -10.01
N LEU A 290 -9.06 23.79 -9.94
CA LEU A 290 -9.38 24.52 -8.71
C LEU A 290 -10.76 24.13 -8.15
N PHE A 291 -10.76 23.69 -6.90
CA PHE A 291 -11.98 23.31 -6.19
C PHE A 291 -12.05 24.04 -4.84
N THR A 292 -13.14 24.77 -4.62
CA THR A 292 -13.38 25.61 -3.43
C THR A 292 -14.70 25.24 -2.77
N ASP A 293 -14.97 25.72 -1.55
CA ASP A 293 -16.18 25.35 -0.81
C ASP A 293 -17.48 25.80 -1.49
N ASP A 294 -17.44 26.90 -2.23
CA ASP A 294 -18.59 27.51 -2.90
C ASP A 294 -18.41 27.73 -4.42
N GLY A 295 -17.25 27.37 -4.97
CA GLY A 295 -16.92 27.55 -6.39
C GLY A 295 -16.37 28.92 -6.74
N HIS A 296 -16.12 29.81 -5.77
CA HIS A 296 -15.45 31.08 -6.05
C HIS A 296 -13.94 30.90 -6.22
N MET A 297 -13.36 31.74 -7.09
CA MET A 297 -11.93 31.78 -7.35
C MET A 297 -11.17 32.29 -6.11
N PRO A 298 -10.17 31.58 -5.60
CA PRO A 298 -9.32 32.10 -4.53
C PRO A 298 -8.47 33.28 -5.03
N SER A 299 -8.14 34.22 -4.15
CA SER A 299 -7.30 35.38 -4.50
C SER A 299 -5.87 34.98 -4.89
N THR A 300 -5.35 33.94 -4.23
CA THR A 300 -4.03 33.37 -4.50
C THR A 300 -4.04 31.86 -4.29
N ILE A 301 -3.11 31.17 -4.94
CA ILE A 301 -2.80 29.76 -4.77
C ILE A 301 -1.31 29.57 -4.45
N PRO A 302 -0.95 28.61 -3.60
CA PRO A 302 0.45 28.30 -3.31
C PRO A 302 1.08 27.51 -4.45
N VAL A 303 2.17 28.03 -5.03
CA VAL A 303 2.96 27.39 -6.09
C VAL A 303 4.39 27.20 -5.60
N ILE A 304 4.96 26.03 -5.88
CA ILE A 304 6.36 25.73 -5.58
C ILE A 304 7.24 26.49 -6.59
N ASP A 305 8.20 27.26 -6.06
CA ASP A 305 9.24 27.95 -6.84
C ASP A 305 10.61 27.69 -6.20
N GLY A 306 11.32 26.71 -6.76
CA GLY A 306 12.54 26.15 -6.17
C GLY A 306 12.28 25.61 -4.76
N ASP A 307 13.07 26.07 -3.79
CA ASP A 307 12.98 25.67 -2.38
C ASP A 307 11.96 26.52 -1.58
N THR A 308 11.13 27.32 -2.25
CA THR A 308 10.14 28.19 -1.59
C THR A 308 8.72 27.96 -2.11
N VAL A 309 7.73 28.46 -1.37
CA VAL A 309 6.32 28.49 -1.79
C VAL A 309 5.90 29.93 -1.98
N LYS A 310 5.43 30.28 -3.18
CA LYS A 310 4.89 31.61 -3.50
C LYS A 310 3.38 31.55 -3.63
N HIS A 311 2.70 32.57 -3.12
CA HIS A 311 1.27 32.74 -3.31
C HIS A 311 1.05 33.65 -4.52
N VAL A 312 0.46 33.10 -5.59
CA VAL A 312 0.24 33.81 -6.86
C VAL A 312 -1.24 33.80 -7.24
N PRO A 313 -1.75 34.79 -7.98
CA PRO A 313 -3.10 34.71 -8.52
C PRO A 313 -3.26 33.48 -9.42
N PRO A 314 -4.42 32.79 -9.39
CA PRO A 314 -4.73 31.76 -10.39
C PRO A 314 -4.66 32.30 -11.82
N PRO A 315 -4.40 31.44 -12.84
CA PRO A 315 -4.45 31.85 -14.24
C PRO A 315 -5.79 32.52 -14.59
N ALA A 316 -5.74 33.56 -15.43
CA ALA A 316 -6.92 34.37 -15.76
C ALA A 316 -8.05 33.58 -16.45
N ASP A 317 -7.71 32.47 -17.09
CA ASP A 317 -8.63 31.56 -17.77
C ASP A 317 -9.00 30.32 -16.93
N ALA A 318 -8.58 30.26 -15.66
CA ALA A 318 -8.95 29.19 -14.76
C ALA A 318 -10.41 29.34 -14.29
N VAL A 319 -11.05 28.21 -13.97
CA VAL A 319 -12.39 28.16 -13.39
C VAL A 319 -12.31 27.42 -12.06
N ALA A 320 -12.93 27.98 -11.03
CA ALA A 320 -13.10 27.31 -9.75
C ALA A 320 -14.46 26.60 -9.70
N MET A 321 -14.50 25.39 -9.17
CA MET A 321 -15.72 24.61 -8.99
C MET A 321 -15.98 24.34 -7.52
N LYS A 322 -17.24 24.16 -7.14
CA LYS A 322 -17.58 23.71 -5.79
C LYS A 322 -17.00 22.31 -5.55
N SER A 323 -16.30 22.11 -4.44
CA SER A 323 -15.63 20.85 -4.13
C SER A 323 -16.54 19.83 -3.44
N THR A 324 -16.28 18.55 -3.70
CA THR A 324 -16.78 17.40 -2.93
C THR A 324 -15.64 16.48 -2.49
N PHE A 325 -14.40 16.90 -2.71
CA PHE A 325 -13.20 16.13 -2.42
C PHE A 325 -12.82 16.35 -0.96
N ARG A 326 -12.92 15.31 -0.14
CA ARG A 326 -12.57 15.36 1.29
C ARG A 326 -11.05 15.52 1.45
N PRO A 327 -10.57 16.32 2.43
CA PRO A 327 -9.15 16.52 2.66
C PRO A 327 -8.49 15.32 3.37
N HIS A 328 -7.20 15.10 3.12
CA HIS A 328 -6.35 14.18 3.89
C HIS A 328 -6.24 14.62 5.35
N PHE A 329 -5.83 13.72 6.23
CA PHE A 329 -5.56 14.09 7.62
C PHE A 329 -4.20 14.77 7.75
N ILE A 330 -3.10 14.05 7.56
CA ILE A 330 -1.73 14.58 7.55
C ILE A 330 -1.18 14.42 6.13
N GLU A 331 -0.85 15.51 5.46
CA GLU A 331 -0.18 15.48 4.15
C GLU A 331 1.13 16.27 4.19
N THR A 332 2.22 15.61 3.84
CA THR A 332 3.51 16.28 3.63
C THR A 332 3.82 16.22 2.15
N ASN A 333 3.74 17.38 1.49
CA ASN A 333 3.82 17.49 0.04
C ASN A 333 5.14 18.14 -0.36
N HIS A 334 5.94 17.48 -1.21
CA HIS A 334 7.28 17.92 -1.60
C HIS A 334 8.21 18.21 -0.40
N SER A 335 8.03 17.51 0.72
CA SER A 335 8.74 17.81 1.96
C SER A 335 9.88 16.82 2.21
N ARG A 336 10.86 17.21 3.02
CA ARG A 336 12.04 16.39 3.32
C ARG A 336 12.29 16.29 4.81
N ASN A 337 12.78 15.14 5.26
CA ASN A 337 13.13 14.88 6.66
C ASN A 337 11.90 15.06 7.55
N VAL A 338 11.00 14.08 7.49
CA VAL A 338 9.67 14.11 8.11
C VAL A 338 9.60 13.08 9.23
N LEU A 339 9.11 13.48 10.40
CA LEU A 339 8.83 12.59 11.53
C LEU A 339 7.36 12.68 11.94
N ILE A 340 6.64 11.57 11.92
CA ILE A 340 5.28 11.48 12.47
C ILE A 340 5.30 10.37 13.50
N GLU A 341 5.15 10.73 14.78
CA GLU A 341 5.47 9.84 15.89
C GLU A 341 4.46 9.93 17.05
N ASP A 342 4.13 8.79 17.66
CA ASP A 342 3.45 8.66 18.97
C ASP A 342 2.00 9.21 19.04
N VAL A 343 1.53 9.97 18.05
CA VAL A 343 0.19 10.56 18.07
C VAL A 343 -0.92 9.53 17.84
N LYS A 344 -2.07 9.79 18.47
CA LYS A 344 -3.31 9.05 18.25
C LYS A 344 -4.14 9.78 17.19
N ILE A 345 -4.51 9.09 16.10
CA ILE A 345 -5.32 9.70 15.03
C ILE A 345 -6.71 9.04 14.99
N ARG A 346 -7.76 9.86 14.99
CA ARG A 346 -9.16 9.42 15.07
C ARG A 346 -10.04 10.13 14.05
N ASN A 347 -11.10 9.43 13.60
CA ASN A 347 -12.25 10.01 12.90
C ASN A 347 -11.86 10.87 11.68
N THR A 348 -11.25 10.25 10.67
CA THR A 348 -10.56 10.98 9.59
C THR A 348 -11.48 11.25 8.39
N PRO A 349 -11.42 12.41 7.70
CA PRO A 349 -12.27 12.66 6.53
C PRO A 349 -11.98 11.74 5.33
N PHE A 350 -10.70 11.43 5.12
CA PHE A 350 -10.15 10.67 3.98
C PHE A 350 -8.88 9.91 4.44
N TRP A 351 -7.92 9.69 3.54
CA TRP A 351 -6.61 9.11 3.82
C TRP A 351 -5.90 9.81 4.98
N ILE A 352 -5.22 9.01 5.81
CA ILE A 352 -4.81 9.46 7.14
C ILE A 352 -3.40 10.06 7.11
N VAL A 353 -2.36 9.28 6.80
CA VAL A 353 -0.99 9.81 6.68
C VAL A 353 -0.53 9.71 5.24
N HIS A 354 -0.36 10.83 4.54
CA HIS A 354 -0.06 10.92 3.11
C HIS A 354 1.22 11.71 2.83
N PRO A 355 2.40 11.08 2.95
CA PRO A 355 3.61 11.64 2.37
C PRO A 355 3.49 11.62 0.85
N LEU A 356 3.45 12.81 0.25
CA LEU A 356 3.24 13.05 -1.16
C LEU A 356 4.48 13.72 -1.76
N ASN A 357 5.13 13.10 -2.74
CA ASN A 357 6.38 13.62 -3.32
C ASN A 357 7.47 13.92 -2.25
N SER A 358 7.47 13.19 -1.14
CA SER A 358 8.31 13.49 0.02
C SER A 358 9.49 12.53 0.15
N GLU A 359 10.54 12.95 0.85
CA GLU A 359 11.78 12.19 1.02
C GLU A 359 12.23 12.11 2.48
N ASN A 360 12.78 10.97 2.88
CA ASN A 360 13.26 10.68 4.24
C ASN A 360 12.15 10.84 5.27
N VAL A 361 11.21 9.90 5.24
CA VAL A 361 9.99 9.95 6.05
C VAL A 361 9.99 8.81 7.05
N LEU A 362 9.91 9.15 8.34
CA LEU A 362 9.77 8.21 9.44
C LEU A 362 8.37 8.34 10.06
N ILE A 363 7.59 7.25 9.99
CA ILE A 363 6.24 7.14 10.56
C ILE A 363 6.30 6.03 11.60
N ARG A 364 6.19 6.36 12.89
CA ARG A 364 6.36 5.37 13.94
C ARG A 364 5.50 5.54 15.18
N ASP A 365 5.26 4.43 15.85
CA ASP A 365 4.57 4.41 17.14
C ASP A 365 3.18 5.08 17.09
N LEU A 366 2.55 5.12 15.91
CA LEU A 366 1.22 5.70 15.74
C LEU A 366 0.13 4.73 16.23
N ASP A 367 -0.91 5.30 16.81
CA ASP A 367 -2.16 4.60 17.07
C ASP A 367 -3.25 5.22 16.20
N ILE A 368 -3.53 4.60 15.07
CA ILE A 368 -4.54 5.02 14.09
C ILE A 368 -5.78 4.16 14.29
N TYR A 369 -6.91 4.81 14.55
CA TYR A 369 -8.21 4.14 14.62
C TYR A 369 -9.26 4.99 13.90
N SER A 370 -9.69 4.51 12.74
CA SER A 370 -10.77 5.08 11.95
C SER A 370 -11.81 4.00 11.70
N ASP A 371 -12.95 4.13 12.38
CA ASP A 371 -14.03 3.17 12.26
C ASP A 371 -15.16 3.74 11.40
N LYS A 372 -15.24 3.27 10.15
CA LYS A 372 -16.31 3.62 9.21
C LYS A 372 -17.45 2.60 9.19
N THR A 373 -17.41 1.61 10.07
CA THR A 373 -18.45 0.56 10.18
C THR A 373 -19.65 1.00 10.99
N LYS A 374 -19.46 2.01 11.83
CA LYS A 374 -20.50 2.49 12.73
C LYS A 374 -21.60 3.20 11.95
N ASP A 375 -22.82 2.78 12.28
CA ASP A 375 -24.07 3.52 12.22
C ASP A 375 -24.92 3.52 10.93
N PHE A 376 -24.45 3.01 9.78
CA PHE A 376 -25.35 2.91 8.60
C PHE A 376 -25.05 1.78 7.60
N GLU A 377 -23.99 1.87 6.79
CA GLU A 377 -23.60 0.83 5.84
C GLU A 377 -22.23 0.24 6.17
N ALA A 378 -22.08 -1.07 6.01
CA ALA A 378 -20.76 -1.70 6.16
C ALA A 378 -19.89 -1.52 4.90
N THR A 379 -20.46 -1.25 3.72
CA THR A 379 -19.77 -1.45 2.43
C THR A 379 -19.66 -0.19 1.57
N GLY A 380 -18.50 0.00 0.92
CA GLY A 380 -18.35 0.82 -0.30
C GLY A 380 -18.38 2.35 -0.18
N TRP A 381 -18.28 2.92 1.02
CA TRP A 381 -18.32 4.38 1.28
C TRP A 381 -17.15 4.90 2.13
N ASN A 382 -16.05 4.15 2.15
CA ASN A 382 -14.87 4.41 3.00
C ASN A 382 -13.65 4.72 2.14
N ASN A 383 -12.75 5.57 2.65
CA ASN A 383 -11.44 5.90 2.05
C ASN A 383 -10.49 6.35 3.16
N ASP A 384 -10.40 5.56 4.23
CA ASP A 384 -9.60 5.85 5.41
C ASP A 384 -8.29 5.07 5.42
N ASP A 385 -7.60 5.03 4.28
CA ASP A 385 -6.29 4.37 4.15
C ASP A 385 -5.33 4.90 5.23
N GLY A 386 -4.67 4.00 5.97
CA GLY A 386 -3.88 4.36 7.15
C GLY A 386 -2.63 5.17 6.83
N THR A 387 -1.73 4.60 6.02
CA THR A 387 -0.50 5.28 5.56
C THR A 387 -0.39 5.18 4.05
N ASN A 388 -0.06 6.29 3.39
CA ASN A 388 -0.12 6.43 1.93
C ASN A 388 1.16 7.07 1.38
N PRO A 389 2.33 6.42 1.40
CA PRO A 389 3.47 6.95 0.66
C PRO A 389 3.15 7.01 -0.83
N GLU A 390 3.09 8.23 -1.39
CA GLU A 390 2.78 8.46 -2.79
C GLU A 390 3.89 9.27 -3.48
N SER A 391 4.48 8.67 -4.52
CA SER A 391 5.66 9.22 -5.22
C SER A 391 6.78 9.64 -4.25
N SER A 392 6.94 8.90 -3.16
CA SER A 392 7.83 9.25 -2.04
C SER A 392 9.00 8.29 -1.94
N LYS A 393 10.12 8.79 -1.41
CA LYS A 393 11.40 8.09 -1.41
C LYS A 393 11.98 7.96 0.00
N ASN A 394 12.53 6.79 0.31
CA ASN A 394 13.13 6.48 1.62
C ASN A 394 12.10 6.71 2.73
N VAL A 395 11.21 5.74 2.91
CA VAL A 395 10.13 5.80 3.89
C VAL A 395 10.23 4.60 4.83
N VAL A 396 10.22 4.84 6.14
CA VAL A 396 10.15 3.79 7.17
C VAL A 396 8.83 3.96 7.93
N MET A 397 8.04 2.91 7.95
CA MET A 397 6.81 2.77 8.72
C MET A 397 7.02 1.66 9.75
N GLU A 398 7.15 2.01 11.03
CA GLU A 398 7.51 1.04 12.06
C GLU A 398 6.70 1.16 13.36
N ARG A 399 6.42 0.03 14.03
CA ARG A 399 5.72 0.01 15.33
C ARG A 399 4.36 0.72 15.36
N ASN A 400 3.67 0.74 14.22
CA ASN A 400 2.36 1.38 14.11
C ASN A 400 1.23 0.39 14.44
N ARG A 401 0.20 0.88 15.12
CA ARG A 401 -1.08 0.18 15.26
C ARG A 401 -2.11 0.88 14.37
N VAL A 402 -2.57 0.19 13.34
CA VAL A 402 -3.49 0.75 12.33
C VAL A 402 -4.76 -0.10 12.29
N THR A 403 -5.89 0.49 12.66
CA THR A 403 -7.21 -0.08 12.44
C THR A 403 -8.03 0.86 11.56
N VAL A 404 -8.31 0.41 10.33
CA VAL A 404 -9.01 1.20 9.29
C VAL A 404 -10.01 0.34 8.54
N SER A 405 -10.91 0.96 7.77
CA SER A 405 -11.88 0.24 6.95
C SER A 405 -11.43 0.01 5.51
N ASP A 406 -10.52 0.81 4.98
CA ASP A 406 -9.87 0.58 3.67
C ASP A 406 -8.46 -0.02 3.88
N ASP A 407 -7.44 0.38 3.11
CA ASP A 407 -6.12 -0.24 3.14
C ASP A 407 -5.26 0.24 4.33
N GLY A 408 -4.56 -0.68 5.00
CA GLY A 408 -3.72 -0.35 6.16
C GLY A 408 -2.53 0.56 5.80
N ALA A 409 -1.73 0.13 4.82
CA ALA A 409 -0.74 0.95 4.13
C ALA A 409 -0.93 0.82 2.62
N ALA A 410 -1.20 1.93 1.92
CA ALA A 410 -1.42 1.96 0.48
C ALA A 410 -0.31 2.74 -0.22
N ILE A 411 0.64 2.03 -0.82
CA ILE A 411 1.76 2.63 -1.54
C ILE A 411 1.30 2.99 -2.95
N LYS A 412 1.52 4.24 -3.35
CA LYS A 412 1.00 4.82 -4.60
C LYS A 412 2.06 5.63 -5.34
N ALA A 413 1.80 6.01 -6.57
CA ALA A 413 2.67 6.82 -7.43
C ALA A 413 1.87 7.54 -8.52
N GLY A 414 0.73 8.14 -8.16
CA GLY A 414 -0.12 8.86 -9.08
C GLY A 414 -0.94 7.99 -10.04
N ARG A 415 -1.92 8.61 -10.67
CA ARG A 415 -2.91 7.98 -11.54
C ARG A 415 -2.74 8.44 -12.98
N ASN A 416 -2.74 7.47 -13.90
CA ASN A 416 -2.84 7.66 -15.34
C ASN A 416 -1.83 8.68 -15.89
N VAL A 417 -2.29 9.63 -16.70
CA VAL A 417 -1.45 10.63 -17.37
C VAL A 417 -0.69 11.45 -16.34
N ASN A 418 -1.36 11.89 -15.27
CA ASN A 418 -0.72 12.64 -14.20
C ASN A 418 0.42 11.85 -13.55
N GLY A 419 0.21 10.56 -13.26
CA GLY A 419 1.25 9.72 -12.69
C GLY A 419 2.39 9.41 -13.66
N ARG A 420 2.09 9.17 -14.95
CA ARG A 420 3.10 8.86 -15.96
C ARG A 420 3.99 10.05 -16.33
N LEU A 421 3.41 11.26 -16.40
CA LEU A 421 4.12 12.44 -16.90
C LEU A 421 4.74 13.28 -15.79
N HIS A 422 4.10 13.35 -14.61
CA HIS A 422 4.43 14.34 -13.59
C HIS A 422 4.89 13.77 -12.26
N ARG A 423 4.84 12.44 -12.08
CA ARG A 423 5.21 11.80 -10.81
C ARG A 423 6.46 10.94 -10.92
N GLN A 424 7.18 10.88 -9.81
CA GLN A 424 8.30 9.97 -9.61
C GLN A 424 7.80 8.65 -8.98
N PRO A 425 8.60 7.57 -9.07
CA PRO A 425 8.25 6.34 -8.37
C PRO A 425 8.18 6.52 -6.85
N SER A 426 7.32 5.73 -6.21
CA SER A 426 7.49 5.43 -4.78
C SER A 426 8.57 4.38 -4.62
N GLU A 427 9.65 4.69 -3.91
CA GLU A 427 10.79 3.78 -3.80
C GLU A 427 11.47 3.76 -2.43
N ASN A 428 12.04 2.60 -2.10
CA ASN A 428 12.78 2.36 -0.86
C ASN A 428 11.88 2.56 0.37
N ILE A 429 10.96 1.61 0.55
CA ILE A 429 9.94 1.68 1.60
C ILE A 429 10.08 0.48 2.51
N ILE A 430 10.15 0.71 3.82
CA ILE A 430 10.18 -0.32 4.86
C ILE A 430 8.89 -0.25 5.66
N VAL A 431 8.26 -1.41 5.87
CA VAL A 431 7.11 -1.61 6.76
C VAL A 431 7.48 -2.68 7.77
N ARG A 432 7.66 -2.31 9.04
CA ARG A 432 8.09 -3.28 10.06
C ARG A 432 7.41 -3.17 11.41
N ASP A 433 7.43 -4.27 12.16
CA ASP A 433 7.05 -4.30 13.59
C ASP A 433 5.65 -3.74 13.87
N SER A 434 4.74 -3.77 12.89
CA SER A 434 3.46 -3.08 12.94
C SER A 434 2.28 -4.04 12.99
N LEU A 435 1.15 -3.55 13.49
CA LEU A 435 -0.13 -4.25 13.53
C LEU A 435 -1.13 -3.55 12.62
N TYR A 436 -1.58 -4.25 11.57
CA TYR A 436 -2.65 -3.76 10.69
C TYR A 436 -3.91 -4.61 10.87
N ASN A 437 -4.99 -3.94 11.24
CA ASN A 437 -6.31 -4.54 11.43
C ASN A 437 -7.37 -3.87 10.57
N ASN A 438 -8.40 -4.64 10.24
CA ASN A 438 -9.63 -4.10 9.67
C ASN A 438 -10.84 -4.77 10.32
N ASP A 439 -11.69 -3.96 10.95
CA ASP A 439 -12.90 -4.43 11.65
C ASP A 439 -14.13 -4.49 10.72
N ASN A 440 -14.01 -3.95 9.50
CA ASN A 440 -15.10 -3.80 8.55
C ASN A 440 -15.30 -5.00 7.62
N ILE A 441 -16.24 -5.88 7.97
CA ILE A 441 -16.65 -7.05 7.16
C ILE A 441 -17.25 -6.70 5.78
N GLY A 442 -17.53 -5.44 5.50
CA GLY A 442 -18.12 -4.98 4.24
C GLY A 442 -17.10 -4.55 3.18
N THR A 443 -15.80 -4.64 3.45
CA THR A 443 -14.77 -4.08 2.57
C THR A 443 -13.90 -5.17 1.94
N TYR A 444 -13.15 -4.77 0.90
CA TYR A 444 -12.25 -5.64 0.16
C TYR A 444 -10.83 -5.06 0.11
N SER A 445 -10.38 -4.60 1.28
CA SER A 445 -9.14 -3.90 1.54
C SER A 445 -8.01 -4.85 1.96
N ALA A 446 -6.78 -4.38 1.78
CA ALA A 446 -5.57 -5.11 2.15
C ALA A 446 -4.89 -4.49 3.36
N ALA A 447 -4.09 -5.28 4.08
CA ALA A 447 -3.23 -4.72 5.10
C ALA A 447 -2.19 -3.81 4.47
N ILE A 448 -1.55 -4.30 3.40
CA ILE A 448 -0.62 -3.56 2.56
C ILE A 448 -1.10 -3.64 1.12
N SER A 449 -1.30 -2.49 0.49
CA SER A 449 -1.65 -2.40 -0.93
C SER A 449 -0.61 -1.61 -1.71
N MET A 450 -0.52 -1.94 -2.99
CA MET A 450 0.25 -1.18 -3.97
C MET A 450 -0.68 -0.84 -5.12
N GLY A 451 -0.90 0.45 -5.36
CA GLY A 451 -1.89 0.97 -6.30
C GLY A 451 -3.27 1.28 -5.69
N SER A 452 -4.32 1.46 -6.48
CA SER A 452 -4.32 1.27 -7.95
C SER A 452 -3.54 2.37 -8.68
N GLU A 453 -3.29 3.49 -8.02
CA GLU A 453 -2.58 4.66 -8.52
C GLU A 453 -1.08 4.38 -8.49
N MET A 454 -0.55 3.64 -9.47
CA MET A 454 0.86 3.22 -9.53
C MET A 454 1.57 3.67 -10.81
N SER A 455 1.03 4.66 -11.51
CA SER A 455 1.45 5.05 -12.87
C SER A 455 2.89 5.57 -12.95
N GLY A 456 3.40 6.21 -11.90
CA GLY A 456 4.81 6.62 -11.77
C GLY A 456 5.75 5.47 -11.36
N GLY A 457 5.20 4.34 -10.91
CA GLY A 457 5.93 3.14 -10.51
C GLY A 457 6.15 3.00 -9.00
N ILE A 458 6.31 1.76 -8.54
CA ILE A 458 6.58 1.39 -7.14
C ILE A 458 7.72 0.37 -7.14
N ARG A 459 8.77 0.60 -6.35
CA ARG A 459 9.88 -0.35 -6.25
C ARG A 459 10.55 -0.43 -4.89
N ASN A 460 11.21 -1.55 -4.62
CA ASN A 460 12.02 -1.77 -3.42
C ASN A 460 11.20 -1.55 -2.13
N VAL A 461 10.20 -2.43 -1.94
CA VAL A 461 9.35 -2.41 -0.76
C VAL A 461 9.66 -3.62 0.11
N PHE A 462 9.96 -3.37 1.38
CA PHE A 462 10.32 -4.36 2.38
C PHE A 462 9.26 -4.40 3.48
N ILE A 463 8.71 -5.57 3.77
CA ILE A 463 7.62 -5.76 4.72
C ILE A 463 8.02 -6.89 5.67
N GLU A 464 8.30 -6.59 6.94
CA GLU A 464 8.76 -7.63 7.88
C GLU A 464 8.27 -7.50 9.32
N HIS A 465 8.18 -8.62 10.03
CA HIS A 465 7.82 -8.63 11.46
C HIS A 465 6.47 -7.97 11.76
N ASN A 466 5.52 -8.02 10.82
CA ASN A 466 4.19 -7.46 11.01
C ASN A 466 3.16 -8.54 11.38
N GLU A 467 2.13 -8.09 12.08
CA GLU A 467 0.93 -8.86 12.34
C GLU A 467 -0.27 -8.27 11.58
N PHE A 468 -1.06 -9.14 10.98
CA PHE A 468 -2.21 -8.77 10.14
C PHE A 468 -3.48 -9.46 10.64
N GLY A 469 -4.60 -8.75 10.77
CA GLY A 469 -5.84 -9.38 11.21
C GLY A 469 -7.09 -8.50 11.16
N GLY A 470 -8.10 -8.90 11.92
CA GLY A 470 -9.41 -8.24 11.99
C GLY A 470 -10.45 -8.86 11.04
N PRO A 471 -11.74 -8.91 11.45
CA PRO A 471 -12.79 -9.64 10.74
C PRO A 471 -13.09 -9.11 9.34
N GLY A 472 -12.70 -7.86 9.06
CA GLY A 472 -12.83 -7.20 7.77
C GLY A 472 -11.65 -7.41 6.83
N LEU A 473 -10.46 -7.78 7.32
CA LEU A 473 -9.25 -7.80 6.51
C LEU A 473 -9.33 -8.81 5.37
N ALA A 474 -9.16 -8.36 4.12
CA ALA A 474 -9.30 -9.25 2.97
C ALA A 474 -8.04 -10.07 2.67
N MET A 475 -6.86 -9.48 2.85
CA MET A 475 -5.56 -10.08 2.55
C MET A 475 -4.39 -9.29 3.13
N ILE A 476 -3.19 -9.89 3.16
CA ILE A 476 -1.95 -9.18 3.53
C ILE A 476 -1.58 -8.21 2.42
N LEU A 477 -1.33 -8.73 1.22
CA LEU A 477 -0.77 -7.96 0.10
C LEU A 477 -1.77 -7.91 -1.05
N LYS A 478 -2.05 -6.71 -1.55
CA LYS A 478 -2.85 -6.50 -2.75
C LYS A 478 -2.16 -5.55 -3.72
N ILE A 479 -1.74 -6.05 -4.87
CA ILE A 479 -1.21 -5.23 -5.97
C ILE A 479 -2.35 -4.99 -6.96
N LYS A 480 -2.75 -3.73 -7.12
CA LYS A 480 -3.91 -3.29 -7.92
C LYS A 480 -3.41 -2.46 -9.10
N THR A 481 -3.83 -2.81 -10.30
CA THR A 481 -3.53 -2.04 -11.51
C THR A 481 -4.47 -2.42 -12.65
N ASN A 482 -4.33 -1.75 -13.79
CA ASN A 482 -5.00 -2.09 -15.05
C ASN A 482 -4.20 -1.53 -16.24
N SER A 483 -4.69 -1.78 -17.44
CA SER A 483 -4.08 -1.37 -18.71
C SER A 483 -4.07 0.14 -18.97
N TYR A 484 -4.71 0.97 -18.15
CA TYR A 484 -4.65 2.43 -18.29
C TYR A 484 -3.55 3.05 -17.43
N ARG A 485 -3.06 2.33 -16.41
CA ARG A 485 -2.06 2.86 -15.46
C ARG A 485 -0.68 2.97 -16.08
N GLY A 486 -0.20 1.96 -16.79
CA GLY A 486 1.22 1.82 -17.12
C GLY A 486 2.06 1.59 -15.86
N GLY A 487 3.27 2.15 -15.83
CA GLY A 487 4.14 2.06 -14.66
C GLY A 487 4.60 0.62 -14.33
N PHE A 488 5.11 0.44 -13.11
CA PHE A 488 5.58 -0.85 -12.63
C PHE A 488 5.35 -1.03 -11.12
N VAL A 489 5.22 -2.26 -10.66
CA VAL A 489 5.43 -2.67 -9.27
C VAL A 489 6.50 -3.76 -9.27
N GLU A 490 7.65 -3.50 -8.65
CA GLU A 490 8.77 -4.43 -8.67
C GLU A 490 9.61 -4.48 -7.40
N ASN A 491 10.25 -5.62 -7.15
CA ASN A 491 11.13 -5.82 -5.99
C ASN A 491 10.37 -5.60 -4.68
N VAL A 492 9.41 -6.49 -4.43
CA VAL A 492 8.58 -6.51 -3.24
C VAL A 492 8.98 -7.69 -2.38
N TYR A 493 9.36 -7.42 -1.13
CA TYR A 493 9.93 -8.41 -0.22
C TYR A 493 9.08 -8.48 1.05
N LEU A 494 8.54 -9.66 1.35
CA LEU A 494 7.83 -9.95 2.60
C LEU A 494 8.64 -11.01 3.36
N ARG A 495 8.99 -10.74 4.62
CA ARG A 495 9.57 -11.76 5.49
C ARG A 495 9.07 -11.74 6.93
N HIS A 496 9.05 -12.89 7.60
CA HIS A 496 8.71 -12.97 9.04
C HIS A 496 7.38 -12.29 9.40
N ASN A 497 6.33 -12.50 8.60
CA ASN A 497 5.03 -11.88 8.82
C ASN A 497 4.00 -12.92 9.27
N LEU A 498 3.03 -12.50 10.10
CA LEU A 498 1.97 -13.35 10.60
C LEU A 498 0.58 -12.81 10.24
N LEU A 499 -0.19 -13.59 9.47
CA LEU A 499 -1.60 -13.33 9.22
C LEU A 499 -2.48 -14.13 10.18
N LYS A 500 -3.15 -13.42 11.09
CA LYS A 500 -4.03 -14.01 12.10
C LYS A 500 -5.41 -14.37 11.54
N MET A 501 -5.94 -13.54 10.63
CA MET A 501 -7.25 -13.74 10.01
C MET A 501 -7.35 -12.97 8.68
N ALA A 502 -7.98 -13.58 7.67
CA ALA A 502 -8.40 -12.89 6.44
C ALA A 502 -9.68 -13.49 5.83
N ARG A 503 -10.50 -12.65 5.20
CA ARG A 503 -11.76 -13.04 4.54
C ARG A 503 -11.60 -13.52 3.09
N SER A 504 -10.49 -13.26 2.41
CA SER A 504 -10.34 -13.61 0.98
C SER A 504 -9.13 -14.48 0.68
N ALA A 505 -7.93 -13.93 0.80
CA ALA A 505 -6.68 -14.59 0.42
C ALA A 505 -5.49 -14.06 1.23
N MET A 506 -4.28 -14.57 0.98
CA MET A 506 -3.06 -13.99 1.55
C MET A 506 -2.48 -12.88 0.65
N VAL A 507 -2.39 -13.17 -0.65
CA VAL A 507 -1.89 -12.24 -1.67
C VAL A 507 -2.87 -12.18 -2.83
N GLN A 508 -3.16 -10.97 -3.33
CA GLN A 508 -3.87 -10.78 -4.58
C GLN A 508 -3.08 -9.88 -5.52
N LEU A 509 -2.98 -10.32 -6.78
CA LEU A 509 -2.51 -9.49 -7.88
C LEU A 509 -3.69 -9.26 -8.84
N ASP A 510 -4.20 -8.05 -8.87
CA ASP A 510 -5.33 -7.66 -9.70
C ASP A 510 -4.87 -6.65 -10.75
N SER A 511 -4.71 -7.13 -11.99
CA SER A 511 -4.36 -6.30 -13.15
C SER A 511 -5.59 -5.95 -13.99
N ASN A 512 -6.80 -6.12 -13.45
CA ASN A 512 -8.07 -5.69 -14.04
C ASN A 512 -8.87 -4.84 -13.06
N TYR A 513 -8.17 -4.03 -12.26
CA TYR A 513 -8.82 -3.17 -11.30
C TYR A 513 -9.66 -2.09 -12.02
N SER A 514 -10.89 -1.89 -11.57
CA SER A 514 -11.87 -1.03 -12.27
C SER A 514 -11.38 0.41 -12.43
N GLU A 515 -11.64 1.00 -13.59
CA GLU A 515 -11.56 2.45 -13.77
C GLU A 515 -12.84 3.16 -13.34
N THR A 516 -12.67 4.37 -12.84
CA THR A 516 -13.79 5.23 -12.50
C THR A 516 -14.47 5.74 -13.76
N VAL A 517 -13.78 5.98 -14.88
CA VAL A 517 -14.40 6.39 -16.15
C VAL A 517 -13.96 5.45 -17.27
N SER A 518 -14.92 4.99 -18.09
CA SER A 518 -14.61 4.19 -19.29
C SER A 518 -14.11 5.11 -20.39
N PHE A 519 -12.90 4.88 -20.88
CA PHE A 519 -12.29 5.71 -21.91
C PHE A 519 -12.23 4.93 -23.23
N PRO A 520 -13.22 5.06 -24.12
CA PRO A 520 -13.38 4.17 -25.28
C PRO A 520 -12.23 4.23 -26.31
N ASN A 521 -11.30 5.20 -26.18
CA ASN A 521 -10.19 5.43 -27.12
C ASN A 521 -8.82 5.67 -26.42
N ALA A 522 -8.65 5.32 -25.15
CA ALA A 522 -7.37 5.57 -24.48
C ALA A 522 -6.29 4.56 -24.90
N ASP A 523 -5.06 5.05 -25.10
CA ASP A 523 -3.87 4.21 -25.28
C ASP A 523 -3.75 3.19 -24.14
N ILE A 524 -3.41 1.95 -24.50
CA ILE A 524 -3.12 0.89 -23.53
C ILE A 524 -1.67 1.04 -23.06
N PHE A 525 -1.51 1.26 -21.75
CA PHE A 525 -0.24 1.25 -21.04
C PHE A 525 -0.19 0.02 -20.15
N ASN A 526 0.37 -1.07 -20.65
CA ASN A 526 0.47 -2.30 -19.86
C ASN A 526 1.37 -2.08 -18.63
N PRO A 527 0.90 -2.34 -17.41
CA PRO A 527 1.73 -2.26 -16.21
C PRO A 527 2.72 -3.43 -16.17
N THR A 528 3.87 -3.23 -15.53
CA THR A 528 4.79 -4.34 -15.19
C THR A 528 4.61 -4.72 -13.72
N VAL A 529 4.38 -6.00 -13.40
CA VAL A 529 4.39 -6.49 -12.01
C VAL A 529 5.37 -7.64 -11.93
N ARG A 530 6.44 -7.50 -11.14
CA ARG A 530 7.49 -8.52 -11.09
C ARG A 530 8.26 -8.59 -9.78
N ASN A 531 8.98 -9.69 -9.56
CA ASN A 531 9.94 -9.85 -8.46
C ASN A 531 9.26 -9.67 -7.08
N ILE A 532 8.34 -10.58 -6.77
CA ILE A 532 7.58 -10.62 -5.51
C ILE A 532 8.09 -11.80 -4.69
N TYR A 533 8.67 -11.53 -3.52
CA TYR A 533 9.32 -12.53 -2.67
C TYR A 533 8.60 -12.61 -1.32
N LEU A 534 8.21 -13.82 -0.93
CA LEU A 534 7.60 -14.15 0.36
C LEU A 534 8.43 -15.24 1.04
N ASP A 535 8.97 -14.96 2.22
CA ASP A 535 9.83 -15.86 3.00
C ASP A 535 9.42 -15.86 4.47
N ASP A 536 9.04 -17.00 5.04
CA ASP A 536 8.49 -17.03 6.41
C ASP A 536 7.28 -16.09 6.59
N VAL A 537 6.33 -16.15 5.65
CA VAL A 537 5.04 -15.44 5.69
C VAL A 537 3.97 -16.44 6.06
N ASN A 538 3.67 -16.48 7.36
CA ASN A 538 2.84 -17.52 7.95
C ASN A 538 1.43 -17.04 8.21
N THR A 539 0.53 -18.00 8.40
CA THR A 539 -0.76 -17.72 9.03
C THR A 539 -0.88 -18.36 10.39
N ALA A 540 -1.71 -17.78 11.26
CA ALA A 540 -2.08 -18.42 12.51
C ALA A 540 -3.10 -19.55 12.26
N PRO A 541 -3.21 -20.54 13.18
CA PRO A 541 -4.28 -21.54 13.16
C PRO A 541 -5.69 -20.95 13.25
N THR A 542 -5.82 -19.70 13.68
CA THR A 542 -7.09 -18.96 13.79
C THR A 542 -7.61 -18.43 12.45
N MET A 543 -6.89 -18.68 11.35
CA MET A 543 -7.35 -18.30 10.01
C MET A 543 -8.72 -18.89 9.70
N THR A 544 -9.54 -18.12 9.00
CA THR A 544 -10.79 -18.66 8.45
C THR A 544 -10.45 -19.80 7.48
N PRO A 545 -11.07 -20.99 7.60
CA PRO A 545 -10.82 -22.10 6.67
C PRO A 545 -11.21 -21.74 5.21
N GLY A 546 -10.62 -22.45 4.26
CA GLY A 546 -10.96 -22.33 2.83
C GLY A 546 -10.45 -21.07 2.13
N ARG A 547 -9.43 -20.40 2.65
CA ARG A 547 -8.80 -19.23 2.01
C ARG A 547 -7.69 -19.67 1.06
N THR A 548 -7.53 -18.98 -0.06
CA THR A 548 -6.43 -19.26 -0.99
C THR A 548 -5.19 -18.46 -0.60
N THR A 549 -4.02 -19.01 -0.85
CA THR A 549 -2.75 -18.27 -0.65
C THR A 549 -2.64 -17.14 -1.65
N PHE A 550 -2.95 -17.42 -2.91
CA PHE A 550 -2.90 -16.43 -3.97
C PHE A 550 -4.24 -16.26 -4.67
N GLN A 551 -4.48 -15.06 -5.18
CA GLN A 551 -5.51 -14.73 -6.14
C GLN A 551 -4.91 -13.88 -7.25
N PHE A 552 -5.26 -14.20 -8.49
CA PHE A 552 -4.77 -13.47 -9.65
C PHE A 552 -5.97 -13.12 -10.53
N SER A 553 -6.16 -11.84 -10.78
CA SER A 553 -7.18 -11.31 -11.68
C SER A 553 -6.43 -10.65 -12.84
N SER A 554 -6.24 -11.41 -13.92
CA SER A 554 -5.34 -11.02 -15.03
C SER A 554 -6.06 -10.62 -16.32
N ALA A 555 -7.37 -10.41 -16.29
CA ALA A 555 -8.19 -10.36 -17.51
C ALA A 555 -7.95 -9.13 -18.40
N ALA A 556 -7.23 -8.07 -17.95
CA ALA A 556 -7.01 -6.84 -18.73
C ALA A 556 -5.56 -6.54 -19.17
N SER A 557 -4.53 -6.92 -18.39
CA SER A 557 -3.12 -6.62 -18.72
C SER A 557 -2.51 -7.67 -19.63
N ARG A 558 -1.78 -7.26 -20.67
CA ARG A 558 -0.94 -8.17 -21.48
C ARG A 558 0.33 -8.61 -20.78
N SER A 559 0.69 -7.95 -19.68
CA SER A 559 1.90 -8.26 -18.94
C SER A 559 1.61 -9.35 -17.92
N PRO A 560 2.14 -10.58 -18.09
CA PRO A 560 2.14 -11.55 -17.00
C PRO A 560 2.83 -10.97 -15.78
N VAL A 561 2.40 -11.41 -14.60
CA VAL A 561 3.20 -11.22 -13.39
C VAL A 561 4.44 -12.09 -13.51
N GLU A 562 5.61 -11.49 -13.32
CA GLU A 562 6.89 -12.21 -13.42
C GLU A 562 7.49 -12.48 -12.04
N ASN A 563 8.12 -13.63 -11.86
CA ASN A 563 9.00 -13.89 -10.72
C ASN A 563 8.31 -13.73 -9.35
N VAL A 564 7.41 -14.65 -9.02
CA VAL A 564 6.81 -14.77 -7.69
C VAL A 564 7.46 -15.94 -6.94
N TYR A 565 7.97 -15.69 -5.74
CA TYR A 565 8.64 -16.68 -4.90
C TYR A 565 7.94 -16.76 -3.55
N TYR A 566 7.62 -17.97 -3.08
CA TYR A 566 7.02 -18.20 -1.76
C TYR A 566 7.68 -19.38 -1.06
N ARG A 567 8.32 -19.15 0.08
CA ARG A 567 9.11 -20.19 0.72
C ARG A 567 9.08 -20.21 2.24
N ASN A 568 9.49 -21.33 2.81
CA ASN A 568 9.71 -21.53 4.24
C ASN A 568 8.53 -21.06 5.10
N SER A 569 7.31 -21.34 4.65
CA SER A 569 6.11 -20.74 5.21
C SER A 569 5.06 -21.78 5.54
N THR A 570 4.20 -21.47 6.50
CA THR A 570 3.08 -22.30 6.94
C THR A 570 1.77 -21.57 6.70
N PHE A 571 0.90 -22.18 5.89
CA PHE A 571 -0.40 -21.64 5.53
C PHE A 571 -1.52 -22.54 6.04
N HIS A 572 -2.25 -22.07 7.06
CA HIS A 572 -3.39 -22.78 7.64
C HIS A 572 -4.63 -22.56 6.78
N THR A 573 -5.02 -23.57 5.99
CA THR A 573 -6.19 -23.54 5.11
C THR A 573 -6.64 -24.96 4.75
N SER A 574 -7.92 -25.11 4.43
CA SER A 574 -8.46 -26.34 3.83
C SER A 574 -8.33 -26.38 2.29
N ASN A 575 -7.88 -25.29 1.64
CA ASN A 575 -7.65 -25.26 0.20
C ASN A 575 -6.23 -25.70 -0.18
N THR A 576 -6.08 -26.41 -1.29
CA THR A 576 -4.76 -26.79 -1.81
C THR A 576 -4.05 -25.61 -2.49
N LEU A 577 -2.72 -25.70 -2.67
CA LEU A 577 -1.99 -24.77 -3.53
C LEU A 577 -2.63 -24.73 -4.93
N GLN A 578 -2.98 -25.89 -5.50
CA GLN A 578 -3.65 -26.01 -6.79
C GLN A 578 -4.95 -25.17 -6.87
N ALA A 579 -5.73 -25.10 -5.80
CA ALA A 579 -6.96 -24.31 -5.76
C ALA A 579 -6.70 -22.81 -5.91
N ALA A 580 -5.54 -22.30 -5.45
CA ALA A 580 -5.12 -20.91 -5.69
C ALA A 580 -4.84 -20.61 -7.17
N PHE A 581 -4.62 -21.64 -8.00
CA PHE A 581 -4.33 -21.52 -9.43
C PHE A 581 -5.50 -21.84 -10.34
N ASN A 582 -6.64 -22.32 -9.82
CA ASN A 582 -7.82 -22.62 -10.64
C ASN A 582 -8.33 -21.40 -11.42
N SER A 583 -8.04 -20.19 -10.93
CA SER A 583 -8.45 -18.92 -11.55
C SER A 583 -7.27 -18.11 -12.11
N ASN A 584 -6.05 -18.64 -12.01
CA ASN A 584 -4.84 -17.90 -12.32
C ASN A 584 -4.45 -18.07 -13.79
N LYS A 585 -4.40 -16.96 -14.54
CA LYS A 585 -4.26 -17.02 -16.01
C LYS A 585 -3.05 -16.27 -16.57
N ASN A 586 -2.19 -15.65 -15.77
CA ASN A 586 -1.09 -14.85 -16.33
C ASN A 586 0.09 -14.64 -15.36
N ILE A 587 0.74 -15.72 -14.91
CA ILE A 587 2.03 -15.67 -14.20
C ILE A 587 3.07 -16.40 -15.03
N LYS A 588 4.21 -15.76 -15.22
CA LYS A 588 5.34 -16.32 -15.95
C LYS A 588 6.13 -17.32 -15.11
N ASN A 589 6.56 -16.91 -13.92
CA ASN A 589 7.39 -17.72 -13.02
C ASN A 589 6.82 -17.69 -11.61
N LEU A 590 6.50 -18.87 -11.07
CA LEU A 590 6.15 -19.08 -9.68
C LEU A 590 7.05 -20.17 -9.10
N VAL A 591 7.77 -19.84 -8.04
CA VAL A 591 8.52 -20.80 -7.23
C VAL A 591 7.86 -20.91 -5.85
N VAL A 592 7.56 -22.12 -5.43
CA VAL A 592 7.12 -22.45 -4.07
C VAL A 592 8.14 -23.42 -3.49
N GLU A 593 8.72 -23.14 -2.34
CA GLU A 593 9.77 -23.97 -1.75
C GLU A 593 9.56 -24.13 -0.25
N ASN A 594 9.44 -25.36 0.23
CA ASN A 594 9.27 -25.66 1.65
C ASN A 594 8.07 -24.90 2.26
N VAL A 595 6.91 -24.95 1.59
CA VAL A 595 5.66 -24.35 2.10
C VAL A 595 4.70 -25.42 2.58
N THR A 596 4.36 -25.40 3.85
CA THR A 596 3.45 -26.35 4.48
C THR A 596 2.04 -25.78 4.51
N TYR A 597 1.09 -26.48 3.90
CA TYR A 597 -0.34 -26.22 4.03
C TYR A 597 -0.88 -27.12 5.12
N ILE A 598 -1.58 -26.54 6.10
CA ILE A 598 -2.17 -27.27 7.22
C ILE A 598 -3.67 -27.06 7.19
N ASP A 599 -4.45 -28.14 7.03
CA ASP A 599 -5.89 -28.06 7.18
C ASP A 599 -6.24 -27.79 8.65
N PRO A 600 -6.84 -26.62 8.97
CA PRO A 600 -7.11 -26.26 10.36
C PRO A 600 -8.18 -27.15 11.02
N SER A 601 -8.96 -27.91 10.24
CA SER A 601 -10.00 -28.81 10.73
C SER A 601 -9.50 -30.24 11.00
N THR A 602 -8.57 -30.74 10.18
CA THR A 602 -8.08 -32.13 10.27
C THR A 602 -6.65 -32.23 10.80
N GLY A 603 -5.89 -31.14 10.78
CA GLY A 603 -4.45 -31.14 11.06
C GLY A 603 -3.61 -31.78 9.95
N ALA A 604 -4.19 -32.12 8.80
CA ALA A 604 -3.47 -32.71 7.70
C ALA A 604 -2.47 -31.71 7.10
N GLU A 605 -1.21 -32.13 6.98
CA GLU A 605 -0.13 -31.31 6.42
C GLU A 605 0.20 -31.74 4.99
N THR A 606 0.44 -30.77 4.11
CA THR A 606 0.98 -30.98 2.77
C THR A 606 2.08 -29.98 2.48
N VAL A 607 3.27 -30.46 2.20
CA VAL A 607 4.40 -29.60 1.80
C VAL A 607 4.42 -29.46 0.29
N TYR A 608 4.44 -28.21 -0.20
CA TYR A 608 4.58 -27.90 -1.61
C TYR A 608 5.99 -27.41 -1.94
N ASN A 609 6.55 -28.02 -2.98
CA ASN A 609 7.76 -27.59 -3.66
C ASN A 609 7.45 -27.56 -5.16
N THR A 610 7.40 -26.37 -5.75
CA THR A 610 7.15 -26.16 -7.17
C THR A 610 8.21 -25.24 -7.75
N THR A 611 8.91 -25.68 -8.78
CA THR A 611 9.83 -24.84 -9.55
C THR A 611 9.34 -24.83 -11.00
N PRO A 612 9.32 -23.68 -11.69
CA PRO A 612 8.96 -23.62 -13.11
C PRO A 612 9.81 -24.58 -13.94
N LEU A 613 9.23 -25.19 -14.97
CA LEU A 613 9.99 -26.02 -15.90
C LEU A 613 10.93 -25.16 -16.74
N ASN A 614 12.18 -25.58 -16.87
CA ASN A 614 13.11 -25.00 -17.83
C ASN A 614 12.81 -25.56 -19.22
N VAL A 615 12.67 -24.68 -20.20
CA VAL A 615 12.51 -25.04 -21.61
C VAL A 615 13.87 -24.86 -22.29
N LEU A 616 14.39 -25.90 -22.95
CA LEU A 616 15.78 -25.94 -23.45
C LEU A 616 15.99 -25.20 -24.78
N ASN A 617 14.95 -25.10 -25.63
CA ASN A 617 15.05 -24.66 -27.02
C ASN A 617 13.88 -23.71 -27.42
N GLU A 618 14.06 -22.95 -28.52
CA GLU A 618 13.07 -22.01 -29.08
C GLU A 618 11.69 -22.67 -29.17
N THR A 619 10.73 -22.19 -28.37
CA THR A 619 9.33 -22.62 -28.50
C THR A 619 8.81 -22.03 -29.80
N VAL A 620 8.15 -22.83 -30.64
CA VAL A 620 7.81 -22.40 -31.99
C VAL A 620 6.31 -22.42 -32.18
N ALA A 621 5.73 -21.36 -32.75
CA ALA A 621 4.35 -21.34 -33.21
C ALA A 621 4.30 -21.63 -34.73
N HIS A 622 3.44 -22.55 -35.15
CA HIS A 622 3.22 -22.91 -36.55
C HIS A 622 1.80 -22.53 -36.98
N ALA A 623 1.68 -21.63 -37.95
CA ALA A 623 0.40 -21.15 -38.49
C ALA A 623 0.36 -21.32 -40.00
N GLY A 624 -0.25 -22.43 -40.46
CA GLY A 624 -0.15 -22.84 -41.85
C GLY A 624 1.30 -23.08 -42.25
N ASP A 625 1.76 -22.45 -43.33
CA ASP A 625 3.15 -22.55 -43.82
C ASP A 625 4.12 -21.60 -43.09
N GLN A 626 3.62 -20.74 -42.18
CA GLN A 626 4.45 -19.82 -41.42
C GLN A 626 4.89 -20.42 -40.10
N THR A 627 6.16 -20.20 -39.78
CA THR A 627 6.77 -20.59 -38.51
C THR A 627 7.27 -19.33 -37.81
N ALA A 628 6.77 -19.06 -36.61
CA ALA A 628 7.15 -17.95 -35.77
C ALA A 628 7.91 -18.46 -34.54
N GLN A 629 9.16 -18.04 -34.40
CA GLN A 629 9.93 -18.33 -33.20
C GLN A 629 9.34 -17.54 -32.02
N LEU A 630 8.90 -18.24 -30.98
CA LEU A 630 8.45 -17.61 -29.75
C LEU A 630 9.68 -17.32 -28.91
N THR A 631 10.06 -16.04 -28.89
CA THR A 631 11.18 -15.60 -28.05
C THR A 631 10.74 -15.66 -26.58
N PRO A 632 11.44 -16.43 -25.71
CA PRO A 632 11.27 -16.30 -24.28
C PRO A 632 11.65 -14.86 -23.89
N VAL A 633 10.68 -14.09 -23.41
CA VAL A 633 10.92 -12.68 -23.09
C VAL A 633 11.89 -12.60 -21.91
N SER A 634 13.07 -12.02 -22.09
CA SER A 634 13.92 -11.59 -20.98
C SER A 634 13.35 -10.31 -20.36
N THR A 635 13.48 -10.15 -19.05
CA THR A 635 13.05 -8.95 -18.29
C THR A 635 13.57 -7.62 -18.87
N SER A 636 14.60 -7.65 -19.71
CA SER A 636 15.23 -6.49 -20.35
C SER A 636 14.63 -6.07 -21.71
N ASN A 637 13.71 -6.85 -22.30
CA ASN A 637 13.09 -6.49 -23.58
C ASN A 637 11.63 -6.98 -23.67
N PRO A 638 10.66 -6.27 -23.06
CA PRO A 638 9.26 -6.68 -22.97
C PRO A 638 8.47 -6.58 -24.30
N ASN A 639 9.08 -6.05 -25.37
CA ASN A 639 8.39 -5.72 -26.62
C ASN A 639 8.64 -6.71 -27.75
N VAL A 640 8.76 -8.00 -27.46
CA VAL A 640 8.77 -9.01 -28.52
C VAL A 640 7.34 -9.40 -28.84
N ILE A 641 6.81 -8.87 -29.94
CA ILE A 641 5.54 -9.33 -30.53
C ILE A 641 5.88 -10.44 -31.51
N ASN A 642 5.55 -11.67 -31.17
CA ASN A 642 5.66 -12.79 -32.10
C ASN A 642 4.42 -12.76 -33.01
N LYS A 643 4.52 -12.13 -34.18
CA LYS A 643 3.39 -12.13 -35.13
C LYS A 643 3.17 -13.54 -35.66
N VAL A 644 2.02 -14.12 -35.35
CA VAL A 644 1.57 -15.39 -35.90
C VAL A 644 0.53 -15.09 -36.97
N SER A 645 0.77 -15.47 -38.24
CA SER A 645 -0.18 -15.17 -39.32
C SER A 645 -1.40 -16.07 -39.23
N GLY A 646 -2.53 -15.52 -38.77
CA GLY A 646 -3.81 -16.21 -38.73
C GLY A 646 -4.29 -16.51 -37.31
N HIS A 647 -5.60 -16.65 -37.17
CA HIS A 647 -6.27 -16.86 -35.88
C HIS A 647 -6.04 -18.26 -35.29
N SER A 648 -5.27 -19.14 -35.94
CA SER A 648 -5.00 -20.50 -35.47
C SER A 648 -3.57 -20.96 -35.71
N PHE A 649 -2.97 -21.65 -34.72
CA PHE A 649 -1.60 -22.18 -34.78
C PHE A 649 -1.39 -23.39 -33.85
N THR A 650 -0.29 -24.13 -34.00
CA THR A 650 0.19 -25.12 -33.02
C THR A 650 1.49 -24.64 -32.37
N ILE A 651 1.79 -25.11 -31.15
CA ILE A 651 3.02 -24.81 -30.44
C ILE A 651 3.85 -26.10 -30.28
N THR A 652 5.14 -26.02 -30.56
CA THR A 652 6.12 -27.07 -30.24
C THR A 652 7.19 -26.56 -29.28
N GLY A 653 7.76 -27.44 -28.45
CA GLY A 653 8.83 -27.09 -27.51
C GLY A 653 9.47 -28.31 -26.84
N GLN A 654 10.46 -28.08 -25.97
CA GLN A 654 11.19 -29.15 -25.25
C GLN A 654 11.55 -28.75 -23.82
N VAL A 655 11.15 -29.57 -22.84
CA VAL A 655 11.46 -29.40 -21.42
C VAL A 655 12.82 -30.01 -21.06
N ASP A 656 13.55 -29.35 -20.17
CA ASP A 656 14.80 -29.87 -19.60
C ASP A 656 14.55 -31.03 -18.62
N LEU A 657 14.51 -32.25 -19.14
CA LEU A 657 14.35 -33.44 -18.28
C LEU A 657 15.57 -33.74 -17.40
N THR A 658 16.73 -33.13 -17.65
CA THR A 658 17.90 -33.31 -16.77
C THR A 658 17.71 -32.60 -15.43
N THR A 659 17.06 -31.44 -15.46
CA THR A 659 16.65 -30.69 -14.26
C THR A 659 15.35 -31.24 -13.66
N TYR A 660 14.46 -31.81 -14.49
CA TYR A 660 13.12 -32.30 -14.07
C TYR A 660 12.87 -33.78 -14.40
N PRO A 661 13.60 -34.73 -13.78
CA PRO A 661 13.54 -36.16 -14.14
C PRO A 661 12.18 -36.82 -13.82
N GLY A 662 11.29 -36.16 -13.07
CA GLY A 662 9.93 -36.65 -12.77
C GLY A 662 8.93 -36.52 -13.92
N PHE A 663 9.29 -35.86 -15.03
CA PHE A 663 8.41 -35.54 -16.17
C PHE A 663 8.59 -36.53 -17.36
N ILE A 664 8.90 -37.81 -17.09
CA ILE A 664 9.15 -38.83 -18.13
C ILE A 664 7.88 -39.32 -18.88
N SER A 665 8.11 -40.07 -19.98
CA SER A 665 7.16 -40.55 -20.99
C SER A 665 5.74 -40.86 -20.49
N GLY A 666 4.75 -40.09 -20.97
CA GLY A 666 3.35 -40.16 -20.56
C GLY A 666 2.91 -39.02 -19.62
N GLY A 667 3.86 -38.20 -19.16
CA GLY A 667 3.57 -36.96 -18.46
C GLY A 667 2.75 -36.00 -19.33
N THR A 668 1.85 -35.25 -18.69
CA THR A 668 1.06 -34.20 -19.35
C THR A 668 1.50 -32.84 -18.85
N ALA A 669 1.72 -31.91 -19.77
CA ALA A 669 1.87 -30.49 -19.48
C ALA A 669 0.65 -29.72 -19.97
N ARG A 670 0.50 -28.49 -19.50
CA ARG A 670 -0.62 -27.60 -19.86
C ARG A 670 -0.04 -26.31 -20.40
N ILE A 671 -0.36 -26.02 -21.66
CA ILE A 671 0.02 -24.76 -22.30
C ILE A 671 -1.13 -23.78 -22.13
N PHE A 672 -0.80 -22.60 -21.62
CA PHE A 672 -1.71 -21.46 -21.57
C PHE A 672 -1.20 -20.42 -22.57
N VAL A 673 -2.08 -20.00 -23.47
CA VAL A 673 -1.79 -18.94 -24.44
C VAL A 673 -2.58 -17.71 -24.04
N ASP A 674 -1.87 -16.58 -23.87
CA ASP A 674 -2.44 -15.29 -23.47
C ASP A 674 -3.37 -15.45 -22.24
N ARG A 675 -4.61 -14.97 -22.33
CA ARG A 675 -5.61 -15.00 -21.24
C ARG A 675 -6.53 -16.22 -21.27
N SER A 676 -6.22 -17.24 -22.07
CA SER A 676 -7.08 -18.43 -22.20
C SER A 676 -7.34 -19.07 -20.82
N GLY A 677 -8.62 -19.22 -20.47
CA GLY A 677 -9.03 -19.99 -19.29
C GLY A 677 -8.95 -21.51 -19.50
N THR A 678 -8.72 -21.94 -20.74
CA THR A 678 -8.65 -23.33 -21.13
C THR A 678 -7.20 -23.67 -21.44
N ALA A 679 -6.61 -24.49 -20.58
CA ALA A 679 -5.32 -25.09 -20.85
C ALA A 679 -5.40 -26.02 -22.06
N ILE A 680 -4.39 -25.98 -22.92
CA ILE A 680 -4.20 -26.98 -23.96
C ILE A 680 -3.31 -28.08 -23.38
N PRO A 681 -3.83 -29.29 -23.16
CA PRO A 681 -3.01 -30.39 -22.68
C PRO A 681 -2.03 -30.82 -23.78
N VAL A 682 -0.78 -31.05 -23.40
CA VAL A 682 0.22 -31.66 -24.27
C VAL A 682 0.84 -32.86 -23.58
N THR A 683 1.07 -33.91 -24.34
CA THR A 683 1.79 -35.09 -23.87
C THR A 683 3.27 -34.89 -24.17
N MET A 684 4.12 -35.07 -23.17
CA MET A 684 5.56 -35.01 -23.36
C MET A 684 6.10 -36.35 -23.86
N ASN A 685 6.97 -36.29 -24.86
CA ASN A 685 7.75 -37.41 -25.34
C ASN A 685 8.86 -37.76 -24.33
N ALA A 686 9.50 -38.92 -24.52
CA ALA A 686 10.56 -39.40 -23.64
C ALA A 686 11.79 -38.49 -23.57
N ASP A 687 12.01 -37.65 -24.58
CA ASP A 687 13.08 -36.66 -24.67
C ASP A 687 12.66 -35.25 -24.19
N GLY A 688 11.44 -35.12 -23.66
CA GLY A 688 10.88 -33.86 -23.16
C GLY A 688 10.22 -32.99 -24.23
N SER A 689 10.24 -33.40 -25.50
CA SER A 689 9.57 -32.67 -26.58
C SER A 689 8.05 -32.78 -26.50
N PHE A 690 7.34 -31.75 -26.98
CA PHE A 690 5.88 -31.73 -27.04
C PHE A 690 5.37 -30.98 -28.27
N THR A 691 4.13 -31.30 -28.67
CA THR A 691 3.37 -30.58 -29.70
C THR A 691 1.95 -30.37 -29.21
N SER A 692 1.42 -29.15 -29.34
CA SER A 692 0.04 -28.83 -28.99
C SER A 692 -0.94 -29.28 -30.07
N GLY A 693 -2.21 -29.45 -29.70
CA GLY A 693 -3.31 -29.37 -30.67
C GLY A 693 -3.44 -27.96 -31.26
N THR A 694 -4.30 -27.79 -32.26
CA THR A 694 -4.60 -26.47 -32.84
C THR A 694 -5.16 -25.52 -31.79
N ILE A 695 -4.53 -24.37 -31.66
CA ILE A 695 -4.89 -23.25 -30.80
C ILE A 695 -5.58 -22.22 -31.67
N THR A 696 -6.72 -21.70 -31.23
CA THR A 696 -7.44 -20.62 -31.93
C THR A 696 -7.56 -19.43 -30.99
N LEU A 697 -7.11 -18.26 -31.44
CA LEU A 697 -7.21 -17.00 -30.70
C LEU A 697 -8.61 -16.41 -30.87
N ASN A 698 -9.13 -15.79 -29.81
CA ASN A 698 -10.41 -15.09 -29.83
C ASN A 698 -10.17 -13.58 -29.72
N ASP A 699 -10.23 -12.89 -30.86
CA ASP A 699 -9.85 -11.47 -31.01
C ASP A 699 -11.08 -10.56 -30.91
N ASP A 700 -11.94 -10.78 -29.92
CA ASP A 700 -13.22 -10.08 -29.79
C ASP A 700 -13.11 -8.60 -29.34
N GLN A 701 -11.92 -8.14 -28.92
CA GLN A 701 -11.66 -6.72 -28.67
C GLN A 701 -10.62 -6.16 -29.64
N TYR A 702 -10.93 -5.00 -30.23
CA TYR A 702 -10.13 -4.34 -31.27
C TYR A 702 -8.67 -4.06 -30.87
N TRP A 703 -8.39 -3.91 -29.57
CA TRP A 703 -7.01 -3.72 -29.14
C TRP A 703 -6.17 -4.99 -29.28
N TYR A 704 -6.75 -6.20 -29.25
CA TYR A 704 -6.05 -7.49 -29.34
C TYR A 704 -5.57 -7.88 -30.73
N THR A 705 -6.21 -7.37 -31.79
CA THR A 705 -5.96 -7.81 -33.16
C THR A 705 -4.46 -7.82 -33.49
N ASP A 706 -3.95 -9.00 -33.84
CA ASP A 706 -2.55 -9.26 -34.20
C ASP A 706 -1.51 -9.03 -33.09
N ARG A 707 -1.89 -9.12 -31.80
CA ARG A 707 -1.01 -8.84 -30.64
C ARG A 707 -1.11 -9.89 -29.51
N HIS A 708 -0.69 -11.13 -29.79
CA HIS A 708 -0.70 -12.30 -28.88
C HIS A 708 0.67 -12.93 -28.63
#